data_AF-A0A9W8K492-F1
#
_entry.id   AF-A0A9W8K492-F1
#
_cell.length_a   1.000
_cell.length_b   1.000
_cell.length_c   1.000
_cell.angle_alpha   90.00
_cell.angle_beta   90.00
_cell.angle_gamma   90.00
#
_symmetry.space_group_name_H-M   'P 1'
#
loop_
_entity.id
_entity.type
_entity.pdbx_description
1 polymer ?
#
loop_
_entity_poly.entity_id
_entity_poly.type
_entity_poly.pdbx_seq_one_letter_code
_entity_poly.pdbx_strand_id
1 'polypeptide(L)'
;MSAAETAPHAQAPFRLSKEEPPLPKASSLDSLRPVPPQPSRPDPPKAKDKTPEPESKPEPSPVDSKIRPRSPVEPEPEEDETPGGELVDMDIFEQILELDEDEDAHDFSRSMVWDYFDQAVKTFGTMDEAFAKKDLEQLSSLGHFLKGSSAALGLSRVQSTCEKIQHCGHRRDEVHNKDLSTIEAFQQMRVLLKRVRVEYAEAESWLKNFYGEVSTIMVVNTDLQLLTPEDFPAFPYNPPYDIQTSLMRHLYESIEQRKVTIVESPTGTGKTLTLLCSSLTWLLDEKERARKGKMKEIAGGDGIEAKDWVVEQTLNRLRREMEADEREYEEKLALARKREELVRRAAKGRVSKRQVRNTTSRQVVLLPTYAKKVSHQAMVKPSNNDEDDDQFLPETDQEPNEEEIHISPALRTLMAKVDKGNSRHNAEEEIACTKIYYASRTHSQLTQVLPELSKLNLRTGSMSITNHHSSQDPTTLKRSAACLDEDDCVPSSSRSRIRTVALGSRKQLCINDHLRSRARDLDEACRELLGEKEEKRCKYLPPIGEEEKMLDFRDQVLAAPKDIEDLATAGRFAETCPYFGSRRAIPQAQLVTLPYNLLLQKSAREALGIDLKDQIVLIDEAHNLIPTLLSLSTAYLPQSTLTLAFQQVCIYVSRFKTRLSPVNMLHLKRLVIFLDALKKYVELWKTERTKGKEQIEVMTVGELIGRLGKKVSGINLLEIEAYLKKSKVARKIAGYSDKQAEKENDPMLKRQVRRGAVPPLHIVEEFMLSLMNTSDDGRVTFSLAHNPGQESAVEMKYQLLNPAPNFLQVVEEARSVVLAGGTMSPISDVIDQLFLHLPSGKMTTFSCGHIIPESNLQTLVVGKGPTGGELEFKADKQGDSTVISQLGQVLLNFANIVPAGMIVFFPSYKFLNTAKALWEKSGTLEKYAAKKQVFFEPEESSDVEKVLQEYSAAATKHTEDKKGGALLFAVIAAKLSEGLNFADDLARAVVIVGLPFANLGSPELRERMKYVKRLEEQRGPQNKDKNQKDAAAELYENMCMNAVNQSIGRAIRHKNDWACLLLLDRRYGTLSIRNKLPKWIGSKLVITEGFGHTVKEMGTFFRSRRSP
;
A
#
# COMPACT_ATOMS: atom_id res chain seq x y z
N MET A 1 -44.04 -36.41 -35.91
CA MET A 1 -44.52 -37.31 -36.98
C MET A 1 -43.32 -37.67 -37.84
N SER A 2 -43.11 -38.96 -38.17
CA SER A 2 -42.11 -39.47 -39.13
C SER A 2 -40.61 -39.21 -38.79
N ALA A 3 -39.65 -40.12 -38.99
CA ALA A 3 -39.66 -41.59 -39.08
C ALA A 3 -38.21 -42.14 -38.87
N ALA A 4 -38.11 -43.46 -38.79
CA ALA A 4 -37.00 -44.39 -39.09
C ALA A 4 -35.76 -43.88 -39.88
N GLU A 5 -34.58 -44.52 -39.89
CA GLU A 5 -33.94 -45.67 -39.19
C GLU A 5 -32.42 -45.60 -39.57
N THR A 6 -31.47 -46.21 -38.86
CA THR A 6 -31.03 -47.61 -39.10
C THR A 6 -29.81 -47.93 -38.22
N ALA A 7 -29.56 -49.22 -37.97
CA ALA A 7 -28.28 -49.78 -37.53
C ALA A 7 -28.02 -51.08 -38.30
N PRO A 8 -26.77 -51.59 -38.34
CA PRO A 8 -26.63 -52.99 -37.91
C PRO A 8 -25.33 -53.35 -37.16
N HIS A 9 -25.43 -54.51 -36.51
CA HIS A 9 -24.36 -55.42 -36.07
C HIS A 9 -23.37 -55.83 -37.19
N ALA A 10 -22.22 -56.49 -36.96
CA ALA A 10 -21.33 -56.67 -35.78
C ALA A 10 -20.13 -57.55 -36.22
N GLN A 11 -19.15 -57.75 -35.30
CA GLN A 11 -18.38 -58.98 -34.99
C GLN A 11 -16.91 -58.68 -34.64
N ALA A 12 -16.20 -59.67 -34.06
CA ALA A 12 -15.02 -59.46 -33.21
C ALA A 12 -13.73 -60.21 -33.71
N PRO A 13 -12.97 -60.94 -32.88
CA PRO A 13 -11.69 -60.43 -32.36
C PRO A 13 -10.45 -61.27 -32.74
N PHE A 14 -9.24 -60.70 -32.62
CA PHE A 14 -8.00 -61.48 -32.61
C PHE A 14 -6.95 -60.99 -31.57
N ARG A 15 -6.03 -61.90 -31.21
CA ARG A 15 -5.04 -61.81 -30.11
C ARG A 15 -3.65 -61.37 -30.61
N LEU A 16 -2.80 -60.98 -29.64
CA LEU A 16 -1.41 -61.44 -29.33
C LEU A 16 -0.75 -60.31 -28.48
N SER A 17 -0.32 -60.49 -27.22
CA SER A 17 0.95 -61.08 -26.72
C SER A 17 2.22 -60.42 -27.30
N LYS A 18 3.31 -60.14 -26.55
CA LYS A 18 3.79 -60.74 -25.29
C LYS A 18 4.95 -59.88 -24.69
N GLU A 19 5.19 -60.00 -23.37
CA GLU A 19 6.49 -59.94 -22.65
C GLU A 19 7.47 -58.71 -22.68
N GLU A 20 8.02 -58.44 -21.48
CA GLU A 20 9.30 -57.73 -21.19
C GLU A 20 10.51 -58.72 -21.35
N PRO A 21 11.80 -58.44 -20.99
CA PRO A 21 12.48 -57.22 -20.49
C PRO A 21 13.67 -56.88 -21.47
N PRO A 22 15.00 -56.78 -21.18
CA PRO A 22 15.81 -56.60 -19.96
C PRO A 22 16.89 -55.47 -20.02
N LEU A 23 17.68 -55.34 -18.94
CA LEU A 23 18.97 -54.62 -18.88
C LEU A 23 20.13 -55.43 -19.49
N PRO A 24 21.29 -54.79 -19.73
CA PRO A 24 22.56 -55.42 -19.31
C PRO A 24 23.52 -54.47 -18.56
N LYS A 25 24.60 -55.05 -18.00
CA LYS A 25 25.74 -54.36 -17.36
C LYS A 25 27.08 -54.92 -17.86
N ALA A 26 28.07 -54.03 -17.99
CA ALA A 26 29.52 -54.23 -17.80
C ALA A 26 30.35 -55.15 -18.73
N SER A 27 31.66 -54.85 -18.76
CA SER A 27 32.82 -55.62 -19.29
C SER A 27 32.94 -55.80 -20.82
N SER A 28 34.12 -56.03 -21.43
CA SER A 28 35.52 -55.54 -21.24
C SER A 28 36.42 -56.12 -22.36
N LEU A 29 37.71 -55.71 -22.45
CA LEU A 29 38.78 -56.25 -23.35
C LEU A 29 38.72 -55.82 -24.83
N ASP A 30 39.82 -55.66 -25.57
CA ASP A 30 41.22 -55.30 -25.24
C ASP A 30 41.98 -54.90 -26.54
N SER A 31 42.94 -53.97 -26.50
CA SER A 31 43.98 -53.81 -27.56
C SER A 31 45.15 -52.86 -27.20
N LEU A 32 46.34 -53.46 -27.07
CA LEU A 32 47.68 -52.95 -27.48
C LEU A 32 48.34 -51.72 -26.80
N ARG A 33 49.59 -51.96 -26.35
CA ARG A 33 50.66 -51.03 -25.88
C ARG A 33 51.58 -50.63 -27.08
N PRO A 34 52.65 -49.78 -27.00
CA PRO A 34 53.46 -49.39 -25.81
C PRO A 34 54.03 -47.94 -25.73
N VAL A 35 54.89 -47.72 -24.70
CA VAL A 35 55.57 -46.46 -24.28
C VAL A 35 57.08 -46.74 -24.10
N PRO A 36 58.02 -45.97 -24.71
CA PRO A 36 58.78 -44.90 -24.01
C PRO A 36 59.18 -43.75 -25.00
N PRO A 37 60.20 -42.87 -24.80
CA PRO A 37 61.04 -42.52 -23.63
C PRO A 37 61.18 -40.99 -23.33
N GLN A 38 61.97 -40.63 -22.31
CA GLN A 38 62.50 -39.27 -22.02
C GLN A 38 63.89 -39.03 -22.66
N PRO A 39 64.47 -37.81 -22.53
CA PRO A 39 65.72 -37.69 -21.76
C PRO A 39 65.79 -36.44 -20.81
N SER A 40 66.95 -36.20 -20.18
CA SER A 40 67.08 -35.42 -18.93
C SER A 40 68.36 -34.55 -18.76
N ARG A 41 68.18 -33.36 -18.14
CA ARG A 41 69.17 -32.51 -17.40
C ARG A 41 70.47 -32.06 -18.13
N PRO A 42 71.22 -31.08 -17.56
CA PRO A 42 72.29 -31.43 -16.61
C PRO A 42 72.45 -30.52 -15.35
N ASP A 43 72.97 -31.12 -14.27
CA ASP A 43 73.61 -30.53 -13.08
C ASP A 43 75.13 -30.27 -13.37
N PRO A 44 76.10 -30.01 -12.44
CA PRO A 44 76.11 -29.77 -10.98
C PRO A 44 76.85 -28.41 -10.67
N PRO A 45 77.94 -28.21 -9.86
CA PRO A 45 78.56 -28.92 -8.72
C PRO A 45 79.09 -28.06 -7.51
N LYS A 46 79.50 -28.76 -6.42
CA LYS A 46 80.26 -28.29 -5.21
C LYS A 46 79.46 -27.38 -4.22
N ALA A 47 79.57 -27.46 -2.88
CA ALA A 47 80.06 -28.44 -1.87
C ALA A 47 79.62 -27.91 -0.44
N LYS A 48 79.79 -28.54 0.75
CA LYS A 48 80.42 -29.82 1.18
C LYS A 48 79.93 -30.29 2.58
N ASP A 49 79.63 -31.59 2.72
CA ASP A 49 79.84 -32.54 3.86
C ASP A 49 80.22 -32.05 5.31
N LYS A 50 79.37 -32.32 6.32
CA LYS A 50 79.68 -33.05 7.62
C LYS A 50 78.61 -32.93 8.77
N THR A 51 78.58 -33.95 9.65
CA THR A 51 77.90 -34.09 10.98
C THR A 51 78.94 -34.07 12.14
N PRO A 52 78.65 -34.20 13.49
CA PRO A 52 77.43 -34.65 14.22
C PRO A 52 77.08 -33.86 15.54
N GLU A 53 76.29 -34.51 16.44
CA GLU A 53 75.93 -34.19 17.86
C GLU A 53 77.16 -34.28 18.84
N PRO A 54 77.11 -34.11 20.21
CA PRO A 54 75.97 -34.13 21.18
C PRO A 54 76.06 -33.22 22.46
N GLU A 55 75.30 -33.61 23.52
CA GLU A 55 75.50 -33.41 25.00
C GLU A 55 74.71 -32.37 25.86
N SER A 56 73.75 -32.93 26.64
CA SER A 56 73.36 -32.71 28.06
C SER A 56 73.36 -31.34 28.81
N LYS A 57 72.17 -30.98 29.36
CA LYS A 57 71.77 -30.78 30.79
C LYS A 57 72.75 -30.13 31.83
N PRO A 58 72.27 -29.42 32.90
CA PRO A 58 71.00 -29.67 33.62
C PRO A 58 70.19 -28.45 34.16
N GLU A 59 69.08 -28.78 34.81
CA GLU A 59 68.31 -28.01 35.82
C GLU A 59 69.16 -27.70 37.08
N PRO A 60 68.81 -26.73 37.97
CA PRO A 60 67.57 -26.83 38.77
C PRO A 60 66.84 -25.50 39.15
N SER A 61 65.64 -25.65 39.72
CA SER A 61 64.93 -24.65 40.56
C SER A 61 65.43 -24.73 42.03
N PRO A 62 64.95 -23.99 43.08
CA PRO A 62 63.52 -23.86 43.46
C PRO A 62 63.09 -22.58 44.27
N VAL A 63 61.87 -22.62 44.84
CA VAL A 63 61.35 -21.87 46.03
C VAL A 63 60.86 -20.40 45.87
N ASP A 64 59.54 -20.23 46.04
CA ASP A 64 58.76 -19.11 46.66
C ASP A 64 58.89 -17.63 46.22
N SER A 65 57.87 -16.76 46.36
CA SER A 65 56.46 -16.95 46.82
C SER A 65 55.50 -15.90 46.21
N LYS A 66 54.21 -16.04 46.54
CA LYS A 66 53.06 -15.21 46.11
C LYS A 66 53.22 -13.72 46.43
N ILE A 67 52.80 -12.84 45.51
CA ILE A 67 51.79 -11.75 45.70
C ILE A 67 51.57 -11.02 44.36
N ARG A 68 50.34 -10.54 44.09
CA ARG A 68 50.01 -9.72 42.91
C ARG A 68 50.34 -8.24 43.14
N PRO A 69 51.02 -7.55 42.19
CA PRO A 69 50.84 -6.11 41.96
C PRO A 69 49.67 -5.85 40.99
N ARG A 70 49.31 -4.57 40.81
CA ARG A 70 48.15 -4.11 40.02
C ARG A 70 48.48 -3.94 38.53
N SER A 71 47.45 -3.92 37.70
CA SER A 71 47.53 -3.42 36.32
C SER A 71 47.92 -1.93 36.31
N PRO A 72 48.74 -1.47 35.34
CA PRO A 72 48.92 -0.04 35.09
C PRO A 72 47.59 0.63 34.73
N VAL A 73 47.49 1.92 35.04
CA VAL A 73 46.36 2.78 34.67
C VAL A 73 46.67 3.41 33.31
N GLU A 74 45.70 3.44 32.40
CA GLU A 74 45.79 4.21 31.17
C GLU A 74 45.67 5.70 31.50
N PRO A 75 46.47 6.61 30.91
CA PRO A 75 46.37 8.03 31.19
C PRO A 75 45.03 8.58 30.69
N GLU A 76 44.39 9.41 31.52
CA GLU A 76 43.21 10.18 31.11
C GLU A 76 43.60 11.23 30.04
N PRO A 77 42.68 11.62 29.14
CA PRO A 77 42.97 12.59 28.10
C PRO A 77 43.27 13.96 28.71
N GLU A 78 44.33 14.61 28.23
CA GLU A 78 44.61 16.02 28.51
C GLU A 78 43.51 16.90 27.89
N GLU A 79 43.18 18.01 28.55
CA GLU A 79 42.11 18.92 28.15
C GLU A 79 42.46 19.61 26.81
N ASP A 80 41.56 19.54 25.82
CA ASP A 80 41.83 19.99 24.45
C ASP A 80 41.94 21.53 24.38
N GLU A 81 43.05 22.06 23.85
CA GLU A 81 43.17 23.48 23.53
C GLU A 81 42.14 23.83 22.44
N THR A 82 41.13 24.61 22.81
CA THR A 82 40.06 25.02 21.90
C THR A 82 40.63 25.79 20.70
N PRO A 83 40.45 25.30 19.46
CA PRO A 83 40.92 26.03 18.28
C PRO A 83 40.05 27.28 18.06
N GLY A 84 40.55 28.43 18.50
CA GLY A 84 39.97 29.73 18.19
C GLY A 84 40.06 30.04 16.69
N GLY A 85 39.07 29.57 15.93
CA GLY A 85 38.94 29.78 14.50
C GLY A 85 37.60 29.29 13.98
N GLU A 86 37.03 30.02 13.04
CA GLU A 86 35.73 29.73 12.41
C GLU A 86 35.86 28.54 11.44
N LEU A 87 34.81 27.72 11.33
CA LEU A 87 34.84 26.50 10.50
C LEU A 87 35.04 26.83 9.02
N VAL A 88 34.39 27.89 8.56
CA VAL A 88 34.51 28.52 7.24
C VAL A 88 34.70 30.01 7.47
N ASP A 89 35.71 30.60 6.83
CA ASP A 89 35.96 32.03 6.72
C ASP A 89 34.96 32.61 5.72
N MET A 90 33.96 33.33 6.22
CA MET A 90 32.87 33.85 5.39
C MET A 90 33.32 34.98 4.48
N ASP A 91 34.29 35.82 4.89
CA ASP A 91 34.83 36.89 4.05
C ASP A 91 35.49 36.30 2.78
N ILE A 92 36.16 35.15 2.90
CA ILE A 92 36.73 34.41 1.76
C ILE A 92 35.64 33.68 0.97
N PHE A 93 34.65 33.06 1.63
CA PHE A 93 33.62 32.27 0.95
C PHE A 93 32.63 33.14 0.16
N GLU A 94 32.26 34.32 0.66
CA GLU A 94 31.40 35.27 -0.06
C GLU A 94 32.06 35.77 -1.36
N GLN A 95 33.38 35.97 -1.39
CA GLN A 95 34.13 36.29 -2.63
C GLN A 95 34.07 35.19 -3.71
N ILE A 96 33.65 33.96 -3.37
CA ILE A 96 33.43 32.86 -4.33
C ILE A 96 31.98 32.87 -4.83
N LEU A 97 31.03 33.25 -3.96
CA LEU A 97 29.62 33.44 -4.32
C LEU A 97 29.43 34.67 -5.21
N GLU A 98 30.21 35.74 -5.02
CA GLU A 98 30.26 36.92 -5.91
C GLU A 98 30.75 36.60 -7.35
N LEU A 99 31.20 35.36 -7.62
CA LEU A 99 31.62 34.90 -8.96
C LEU A 99 30.57 34.04 -9.68
N ASP A 100 29.45 33.70 -9.04
CA ASP A 100 28.31 33.04 -9.69
C ASP A 100 27.54 34.06 -10.57
N GLU A 101 27.25 33.73 -11.83
CA GLU A 101 26.55 34.68 -12.75
C GLU A 101 25.05 34.85 -12.43
N ASP A 102 24.45 33.91 -11.69
CA ASP A 102 23.05 33.91 -11.25
C ASP A 102 22.97 33.63 -9.73
N GLU A 103 22.54 34.63 -8.94
CA GLU A 103 22.48 34.59 -7.46
C GLU A 103 21.65 33.43 -6.87
N ASP A 104 20.63 32.94 -7.60
CA ASP A 104 19.74 31.85 -7.15
C ASP A 104 20.27 30.43 -7.46
N ALA A 105 21.29 30.29 -8.31
CA ALA A 105 21.71 28.99 -8.86
C ALA A 105 23.01 28.44 -8.24
N HIS A 106 23.99 29.32 -8.01
CA HIS A 106 25.32 28.99 -7.49
C HIS A 106 26.13 27.91 -8.25
N ASP A 107 25.93 27.74 -9.55
CA ASP A 107 26.51 26.61 -10.31
C ASP A 107 28.05 26.57 -10.31
N PHE A 108 28.75 27.72 -10.28
CA PHE A 108 30.21 27.77 -10.31
C PHE A 108 30.81 27.48 -8.93
N SER A 109 30.32 28.14 -7.88
CA SER A 109 30.76 27.89 -6.50
C SER A 109 30.44 26.45 -6.06
N ARG A 110 29.26 25.92 -6.45
CA ARG A 110 28.87 24.52 -6.26
C ARG A 110 29.84 23.56 -6.95
N SER A 111 30.18 23.78 -8.22
CA SER A 111 31.14 22.91 -8.93
C SER A 111 32.50 22.87 -8.23
N MET A 112 33.02 24.03 -7.81
CA MET A 112 34.32 24.15 -7.15
C MET A 112 34.38 23.41 -5.81
N VAL A 113 33.27 23.41 -5.05
CA VAL A 113 33.14 22.69 -3.77
C VAL A 113 33.08 21.16 -3.96
N TRP A 114 32.39 20.66 -5.00
CA TRP A 114 32.32 19.21 -5.26
C TRP A 114 33.65 18.67 -5.79
N ASP A 115 34.35 19.41 -6.65
CA ASP A 115 35.71 19.08 -7.10
C ASP A 115 36.69 18.99 -5.90
N TYR A 116 36.56 19.88 -4.91
CA TYR A 116 37.33 19.81 -3.67
C TYR A 116 37.02 18.55 -2.83
N PHE A 117 35.75 18.14 -2.69
CA PHE A 117 35.43 16.89 -1.99
C PHE A 117 36.11 15.69 -2.68
N ASP A 118 35.99 15.63 -4.01
CA ASP A 118 36.54 14.55 -4.81
C ASP A 118 38.08 14.57 -4.85
N GLN A 119 38.72 15.74 -4.66
CA GLN A 119 40.16 15.90 -4.43
C GLN A 119 40.58 15.46 -3.02
N ALA A 120 39.83 15.86 -1.99
CA ALA A 120 40.15 15.62 -0.58
C ALA A 120 40.07 14.12 -0.24
N VAL A 121 39.02 13.41 -0.66
CA VAL A 121 38.88 11.97 -0.44
C VAL A 121 40.05 11.18 -1.05
N LYS A 122 40.47 11.51 -2.28
CA LYS A 122 41.64 10.91 -2.92
C LYS A 122 42.94 11.24 -2.17
N THR A 123 43.08 12.49 -1.70
CA THR A 123 44.24 12.95 -0.92
C THR A 123 44.33 12.19 0.40
N PHE A 124 43.24 12.06 1.17
CA PHE A 124 43.22 11.31 2.42
C PHE A 124 43.55 9.82 2.25
N GLY A 125 43.13 9.18 1.15
CA GLY A 125 43.53 7.80 0.82
C GLY A 125 45.04 7.67 0.60
N THR A 126 45.65 8.59 -0.17
CA THR A 126 47.11 8.60 -0.37
C THR A 126 47.89 8.96 0.90
N MET A 127 47.32 9.75 1.82
CA MET A 127 47.90 10.02 3.14
C MET A 127 47.92 8.77 4.02
N ASP A 128 46.86 7.94 4.05
CA ASP A 128 46.88 6.67 4.80
C ASP A 128 47.94 5.72 4.24
N GLU A 129 48.11 5.64 2.91
CA GLU A 129 49.18 4.88 2.29
C GLU A 129 50.58 5.39 2.68
N ALA A 130 50.81 6.71 2.64
CA ALA A 130 52.08 7.33 3.02
C ALA A 130 52.39 7.11 4.51
N PHE A 131 51.39 7.25 5.38
CA PHE A 131 51.51 6.98 6.81
C PHE A 131 51.83 5.51 7.11
N ALA A 132 51.17 4.57 6.42
CA ALA A 132 51.47 3.14 6.52
C ALA A 132 52.88 2.78 6.02
N LYS A 133 53.36 3.44 4.96
CA LYS A 133 54.73 3.30 4.43
C LYS A 133 55.79 4.03 5.27
N LYS A 134 55.37 4.88 6.22
CA LYS A 134 56.22 5.78 7.01
C LYS A 134 56.99 6.80 6.18
N ASP A 135 56.33 7.40 5.19
CA ASP A 135 56.87 8.46 4.35
C ASP A 135 56.41 9.85 4.84
N LEU A 136 57.30 10.56 5.56
CA LEU A 136 57.02 11.90 6.10
C LEU A 136 57.12 13.00 5.03
N GLU A 137 57.93 12.82 3.99
CA GLU A 137 58.08 13.79 2.90
C GLU A 137 56.82 13.76 2.01
N GLN A 138 56.33 12.57 1.67
CA GLN A 138 55.06 12.40 0.97
C GLN A 138 53.90 12.98 1.79
N LEU A 139 53.81 12.67 3.09
CA LEU A 139 52.79 13.25 3.97
C LEU A 139 52.85 14.79 4.01
N SER A 140 54.03 15.38 4.09
CA SER A 140 54.16 16.84 4.03
C SER A 140 53.70 17.42 2.69
N SER A 141 53.97 16.75 1.58
CA SER A 141 53.56 17.23 0.25
C SER A 141 52.05 17.21 0.08
N LEU A 142 51.39 16.17 0.60
CA LEU A 142 49.93 16.03 0.62
C LEU A 142 49.28 17.03 1.57
N GLY A 143 49.90 17.31 2.73
CA GLY A 143 49.46 18.36 3.65
C GLY A 143 49.49 19.75 3.02
N HIS A 144 50.59 20.11 2.35
CA HIS A 144 50.68 21.37 1.60
C HIS A 144 49.65 21.47 0.46
N PHE A 145 49.42 20.37 -0.27
CA PHE A 145 48.42 20.33 -1.34
C PHE A 145 46.99 20.55 -0.82
N LEU A 146 46.61 19.88 0.28
CA LEU A 146 45.29 20.02 0.89
C LEU A 146 45.11 21.37 1.60
N LYS A 147 46.19 21.93 2.17
CA LYS A 147 46.21 23.32 2.69
C LYS A 147 45.86 24.33 1.59
N GLY A 148 46.41 24.15 0.39
CA GLY A 148 46.16 25.03 -0.75
C GLY A 148 44.70 25.02 -1.22
N SER A 149 44.07 23.85 -1.33
CA SER A 149 42.67 23.75 -1.77
C SER A 149 41.65 24.05 -0.68
N SER A 150 41.95 23.78 0.60
CA SER A 150 41.10 24.21 1.72
C SER A 150 41.11 25.72 1.92
N ALA A 151 42.27 26.38 1.79
CA ALA A 151 42.37 27.85 1.83
C ALA A 151 41.58 28.53 0.70
N ALA A 152 41.57 27.93 -0.51
CA ALA A 152 40.81 28.43 -1.67
C ALA A 152 39.28 28.33 -1.52
N LEU A 153 38.77 27.73 -0.43
CA LEU A 153 37.35 27.65 -0.07
C LEU A 153 37.08 28.23 1.33
N GLY A 154 38.02 28.98 1.92
CA GLY A 154 37.88 29.58 3.25
C GLY A 154 37.87 28.58 4.41
N LEU A 155 38.27 27.32 4.24
CA LEU A 155 38.15 26.26 5.27
C LEU A 155 39.26 26.35 6.34
N SER A 156 39.22 27.41 7.15
CA SER A 156 40.33 27.87 8.01
C SER A 156 40.87 26.79 8.97
N ARG A 157 39.99 25.97 9.57
CA ARG A 157 40.38 24.88 10.47
C ARG A 157 41.16 23.80 9.75
N VAL A 158 40.63 23.32 8.61
CA VAL A 158 41.26 22.30 7.78
C VAL A 158 42.61 22.80 7.27
N GLN A 159 42.67 24.05 6.82
CA GLN A 159 43.92 24.73 6.42
C GLN A 159 44.95 24.75 7.56
N SER A 160 44.58 25.15 8.77
CA SER A 160 45.49 25.21 9.93
C SER A 160 46.03 23.84 10.33
N THR A 161 45.20 22.80 10.33
CA THR A 161 45.66 21.44 10.63
C THR A 161 46.50 20.84 9.48
N CYS A 162 46.22 21.20 8.22
CA CYS A 162 47.07 20.84 7.08
C CYS A 162 48.45 21.52 7.11
N GLU A 163 48.53 22.75 7.61
CA GLU A 163 49.79 23.45 7.87
C GLU A 163 50.61 22.73 8.96
N LYS A 164 49.99 22.38 10.08
CA LYS A 164 50.62 21.56 11.13
C LYS A 164 51.10 20.20 10.62
N ILE A 165 50.36 19.56 9.70
CA ILE A 165 50.79 18.34 9.00
C ILE A 165 52.03 18.59 8.13
N GLN A 166 52.08 19.70 7.39
CA GLN A 166 53.24 20.09 6.59
C GLN A 166 54.49 20.31 7.45
N HIS A 167 54.36 21.01 8.59
CA HIS A 167 55.48 21.25 9.50
C HIS A 167 55.94 19.99 10.23
N CYS A 168 55.00 19.16 10.70
CA CYS A 168 55.29 17.86 11.32
C CYS A 168 55.97 16.87 10.34
N GLY A 169 55.57 16.87 9.06
CA GLY A 169 56.24 16.09 8.01
C GLY A 169 57.69 16.55 7.74
N HIS A 170 57.96 17.86 7.82
CA HIS A 170 59.32 18.42 7.85
C HIS A 170 60.05 18.21 9.20
N ARG A 171 59.47 17.45 10.13
CA ARG A 171 59.98 17.18 11.49
C ARG A 171 60.19 18.45 12.33
N ARG A 172 59.32 19.45 12.21
CA ARG A 172 59.33 20.64 13.07
C ARG A 172 58.05 20.76 13.88
N ASP A 173 58.21 21.00 15.17
CA ASP A 173 57.12 21.41 16.06
C ASP A 173 57.04 22.94 16.07
N GLU A 174 55.91 23.50 15.63
CA GLU A 174 55.67 24.96 15.63
C GLU A 174 55.52 25.54 17.04
N VAL A 175 54.95 24.77 17.98
CA VAL A 175 54.64 25.23 19.35
C VAL A 175 55.93 25.40 20.16
N HIS A 176 56.92 24.54 19.92
CA HIS A 176 58.18 24.53 20.66
C HIS A 176 59.42 24.96 19.85
N ASN A 177 59.27 25.17 18.54
CA ASN A 177 60.33 25.53 17.59
C ASN A 177 61.57 24.61 17.69
N LYS A 178 61.35 23.30 17.62
CA LYS A 178 62.37 22.24 17.75
C LYS A 178 62.25 21.23 16.61
N ASP A 179 63.39 20.64 16.25
CA ASP A 179 63.44 19.49 15.34
C ASP A 179 63.01 18.21 16.09
N LEU A 180 61.89 17.61 15.65
CA LEU A 180 61.30 16.39 16.20
C LEU A 180 62.14 15.15 15.87
N SER A 181 62.21 14.16 16.76
CA SER A 181 62.64 12.82 16.35
C SER A 181 61.59 12.19 15.42
N THR A 182 62.02 11.21 14.60
CA THR A 182 61.13 10.51 13.68
C THR A 182 59.96 9.82 14.41
N ILE A 183 60.16 9.39 15.66
CA ILE A 183 59.12 8.70 16.46
C ILE A 183 58.06 9.70 16.94
N GLU A 184 58.48 10.84 17.49
CA GLU A 184 57.58 11.91 17.95
C GLU A 184 56.78 12.49 16.79
N ALA A 185 57.43 12.73 15.64
CA ALA A 185 56.76 13.18 14.42
C ALA A 185 55.64 12.21 13.98
N PHE A 186 55.88 10.89 13.98
CA PHE A 186 54.81 9.93 13.66
C PHE A 186 53.68 9.91 14.70
N GLN A 187 53.97 10.16 15.98
CA GLN A 187 52.96 10.21 17.03
C GLN A 187 52.08 11.47 16.92
N GLN A 188 52.67 12.65 16.69
CA GLN A 188 51.93 13.89 16.42
C GLN A 188 51.14 13.80 15.10
N MET A 189 51.77 13.32 14.02
CA MET A 189 51.14 13.11 12.71
C MET A 189 49.89 12.24 12.80
N ARG A 190 49.89 11.20 13.65
CA ARG A 190 48.71 10.34 13.87
C ARG A 190 47.52 11.09 14.49
N VAL A 191 47.79 12.05 15.38
CA VAL A 191 46.76 12.91 15.98
C VAL A 191 46.24 13.91 14.96
N LEU A 192 47.14 14.59 14.23
CA LEU A 192 46.77 15.57 13.20
C LEU A 192 45.97 14.95 12.05
N LEU A 193 46.35 13.77 11.56
CA LEU A 193 45.59 13.04 10.52
C LEU A 193 44.20 12.57 11.00
N LYS A 194 44.02 12.33 12.30
CA LYS A 194 42.68 12.08 12.87
C LYS A 194 41.87 13.38 12.95
N ARG A 195 42.49 14.47 13.42
CA ARG A 195 41.88 15.79 13.63
C ARG A 195 41.38 16.41 12.33
N VAL A 196 42.22 16.47 11.30
CA VAL A 196 41.87 17.05 9.99
C VAL A 196 40.69 16.34 9.32
N ARG A 197 40.45 15.05 9.63
CA ARG A 197 39.30 14.28 9.12
C ARG A 197 38.00 14.62 9.82
N VAL A 198 38.04 15.02 11.10
CA VAL A 198 36.87 15.53 11.83
C VAL A 198 36.55 16.94 11.33
N GLU A 199 37.55 17.83 11.28
CA GLU A 199 37.40 19.20 10.79
C GLU A 199 36.94 19.23 9.31
N TYR A 200 37.41 18.29 8.47
CA TYR A 200 36.91 18.11 7.10
C TYR A 200 35.45 17.61 7.06
N ALA A 201 35.06 16.64 7.90
CA ALA A 201 33.69 16.14 7.92
C ALA A 201 32.68 17.19 8.43
N GLU A 202 33.09 18.04 9.37
CA GLU A 202 32.34 19.23 9.79
C GLU A 202 32.14 20.20 8.61
N ALA A 203 33.23 20.55 7.91
CA ALA A 203 33.17 21.43 6.74
C ALA A 203 32.36 20.85 5.56
N GLU A 204 32.52 19.55 5.27
CA GLU A 204 31.74 18.83 4.26
C GLU A 204 30.24 18.82 4.60
N SER A 205 29.88 18.62 5.87
CA SER A 205 28.49 18.70 6.30
C SER A 205 27.93 20.11 6.27
N TRP A 206 28.74 21.15 6.57
CA TRP A 206 28.32 22.54 6.49
C TRP A 206 28.04 22.94 5.03
N LEU A 207 29.00 22.69 4.13
CA LEU A 207 28.90 23.00 2.70
C LEU A 207 27.71 22.27 2.03
N LYS A 208 27.54 20.97 2.28
CA LYS A 208 26.40 20.21 1.70
C LYS A 208 25.04 20.62 2.26
N ASN A 209 25.00 21.19 3.47
CA ASN A 209 23.79 21.80 4.03
C ASN A 209 23.50 23.16 3.38
N PHE A 210 24.52 24.01 3.17
CA PHE A 210 24.41 25.30 2.48
C PHE A 210 23.79 25.14 1.08
N TYR A 211 24.29 24.19 0.29
CA TYR A 211 23.77 23.86 -1.04
C TYR A 211 22.57 22.87 -1.06
N GLY A 212 22.00 22.56 0.11
CA GLY A 212 20.72 21.85 0.27
C GLY A 212 20.68 20.36 -0.09
N GLU A 213 21.81 19.67 -0.25
CA GLU A 213 21.85 18.33 -0.89
C GLU A 213 21.85 17.14 0.09
N VAL A 214 21.97 17.35 1.41
CA VAL A 214 21.98 16.24 2.38
C VAL A 214 20.58 15.68 2.65
N SER A 215 20.27 14.54 2.02
CA SER A 215 19.22 13.63 2.52
C SER A 215 19.55 13.20 3.95
N THR A 216 18.73 13.59 4.91
CA THR A 216 18.96 13.54 6.37
C THR A 216 19.62 12.25 6.88
N ILE A 217 20.96 12.25 6.93
CA ILE A 217 21.71 11.30 7.74
C ILE A 217 21.50 11.71 9.19
N MET A 218 20.84 10.85 9.96
CA MET A 218 20.73 11.05 11.40
C MET A 218 22.13 10.91 12.02
N VAL A 219 22.71 12.04 12.44
CA VAL A 219 23.42 12.04 13.72
C VAL A 219 22.37 11.54 14.73
N VAL A 220 22.56 10.33 15.25
CA VAL A 220 21.63 9.73 16.20
C VAL A 220 21.83 10.41 17.54
N ASN A 221 21.19 11.58 17.67
CA ASN A 221 21.13 12.36 18.89
C ASN A 221 20.24 11.58 19.88
N THR A 222 20.88 10.73 20.70
CA THR A 222 20.22 9.70 21.52
C THR A 222 19.17 10.25 22.47
N ASP A 223 19.29 11.53 22.83
CA ASP A 223 18.37 12.32 23.65
C ASP A 223 16.96 12.51 23.05
N LEU A 224 16.75 12.15 21.79
CA LEU A 224 15.49 12.41 21.06
C LEU A 224 14.84 11.15 20.47
N GLN A 225 15.31 9.93 20.76
CA GLN A 225 14.60 8.72 20.34
C GLN A 225 13.37 8.44 21.24
N LEU A 226 12.21 8.11 20.66
CA LEU A 226 11.02 7.80 21.44
C LEU A 226 11.10 6.38 22.02
N LEU A 227 11.21 6.30 23.36
CA LEU A 227 11.12 5.03 24.09
C LEU A 227 9.72 4.43 23.93
N THR A 228 9.65 3.14 23.59
CA THR A 228 8.37 2.45 23.36
C THR A 228 7.59 2.29 24.69
N PRO A 229 6.36 2.83 24.81
CA PRO A 229 5.59 2.75 26.05
C PRO A 229 5.31 1.31 26.49
N GLU A 230 5.36 1.06 27.80
CA GLU A 230 4.93 -0.22 28.36
C GLU A 230 3.40 -0.32 28.43
N ASP A 231 2.75 0.78 28.83
CA ASP A 231 1.31 0.96 28.95
C ASP A 231 0.75 1.89 27.87
N PHE A 232 -0.48 1.61 27.43
CA PHE A 232 -1.22 2.42 26.45
C PHE A 232 -2.51 2.98 27.08
N PRO A 233 -2.45 4.07 27.88
CA PRO A 233 -3.60 4.60 28.63
C PRO A 233 -4.72 5.18 27.76
N ALA A 234 -4.45 5.40 26.46
CA ALA A 234 -5.48 5.75 25.48
C ALA A 234 -6.40 4.56 25.10
N PHE A 235 -6.02 3.32 25.43
CA PHE A 235 -6.82 2.14 25.14
C PHE A 235 -8.06 2.07 26.05
N PRO A 236 -9.27 1.81 25.53
CA PRO A 236 -10.52 2.00 26.28
C PRO A 236 -10.89 0.86 27.23
N TYR A 237 -10.22 -0.29 27.15
CA TYR A 237 -10.49 -1.45 27.98
C TYR A 237 -9.31 -1.70 28.91
N ASN A 238 -9.55 -1.73 30.22
CA ASN A 238 -8.52 -1.95 31.23
C ASN A 238 -8.81 -3.26 32.00
N PRO A 239 -7.88 -4.24 32.02
CA PRO A 239 -6.66 -4.29 31.22
C PRO A 239 -6.95 -4.58 29.73
N PRO A 240 -6.05 -4.18 28.80
CA PRO A 240 -6.00 -4.77 27.46
C PRO A 240 -5.66 -6.27 27.54
N TYR A 241 -5.86 -7.02 26.46
CA TYR A 241 -5.29 -8.38 26.38
C TYR A 241 -3.78 -8.32 26.12
N ASP A 242 -2.99 -9.23 26.68
CA ASP A 242 -1.52 -9.24 26.57
C ASP A 242 -1.02 -9.17 25.11
N ILE A 243 -1.74 -9.83 24.20
CA ILE A 243 -1.44 -9.81 22.75
C ILE A 243 -1.73 -8.45 22.10
N GLN A 244 -2.66 -7.65 22.64
CA GLN A 244 -2.93 -6.28 22.19
C GLN A 244 -1.81 -5.36 22.65
N THR A 245 -1.39 -5.44 23.92
CA THR A 245 -0.25 -4.68 24.45
C THR A 245 1.03 -5.02 23.67
N SER A 246 1.29 -6.31 23.44
CA SER A 246 2.42 -6.78 22.63
C SER A 246 2.37 -6.22 21.20
N LEU A 247 1.20 -6.21 20.56
CA LEU A 247 1.03 -5.63 19.22
C LEU A 247 1.20 -4.10 19.23
N MET A 248 0.69 -3.38 20.24
CA MET A 248 0.87 -1.92 20.33
C MET A 248 2.34 -1.54 20.49
N ARG A 249 3.11 -2.27 21.30
CA ARG A 249 4.56 -2.10 21.44
C ARG A 249 5.29 -2.35 20.12
N HIS A 250 5.04 -3.48 19.46
CA HIS A 250 5.64 -3.83 18.16
C HIS A 250 5.35 -2.79 17.07
N LEU A 251 4.12 -2.27 17.02
CA LEU A 251 3.71 -1.23 16.07
C LEU A 251 4.41 0.10 16.35
N TYR A 252 4.43 0.56 17.60
CA TYR A 252 5.11 1.79 18.01
C TYR A 252 6.61 1.73 17.68
N GLU A 253 7.27 0.64 18.05
CA GLU A 253 8.68 0.40 17.75
C GLU A 253 8.96 0.38 16.23
N SER A 254 8.11 -0.31 15.45
CA SER A 254 8.27 -0.39 13.99
C SER A 254 8.11 0.97 13.30
N ILE A 255 7.20 1.82 13.80
CA ILE A 255 6.96 3.18 13.29
C ILE A 255 8.15 4.10 13.61
N GLU A 256 8.64 4.07 14.85
CA GLU A 256 9.77 4.89 15.27
C GLU A 256 11.08 4.50 14.54
N GLN A 257 11.32 3.20 14.39
CA GLN A 257 12.49 2.66 13.68
C GLN A 257 12.39 2.73 12.14
N ARG A 258 11.37 3.41 11.59
CA ARG A 258 11.13 3.59 10.15
C ARG A 258 11.10 2.28 9.35
N LYS A 259 10.37 1.26 9.84
CA LYS A 259 10.32 -0.10 9.27
C LYS A 259 9.02 -0.40 8.52
N VAL A 260 9.07 -1.38 7.63
CA VAL A 260 7.90 -2.06 7.08
C VAL A 260 7.54 -3.21 8.01
N THR A 261 6.28 -3.28 8.47
CA THR A 261 5.85 -4.28 9.46
C THR A 261 4.62 -5.03 8.98
N ILE A 262 4.68 -6.37 8.94
CA ILE A 262 3.56 -7.23 8.53
C ILE A 262 2.91 -7.86 9.76
N VAL A 263 1.65 -7.52 10.00
CA VAL A 263 0.88 -7.90 11.18
C VAL A 263 -0.26 -8.87 10.81
N GLU A 264 -0.16 -10.10 11.30
CA GLU A 264 -1.30 -11.01 11.38
C GLU A 264 -2.00 -10.82 12.73
N SER A 265 -3.26 -10.35 12.71
CA SER A 265 -4.07 -10.16 13.92
C SER A 265 -5.48 -10.72 13.69
N PRO A 266 -5.80 -11.93 14.17
CA PRO A 266 -7.06 -12.63 13.91
C PRO A 266 -8.32 -11.80 14.20
N THR A 267 -9.44 -12.21 13.62
CA THR A 267 -10.75 -11.61 13.87
C THR A 267 -11.10 -11.61 15.36
N GLY A 268 -11.78 -10.55 15.82
CA GLY A 268 -12.11 -10.36 17.24
C GLY A 268 -10.96 -9.86 18.13
N THR A 269 -9.73 -9.73 17.62
CA THR A 269 -8.58 -9.20 18.40
C THR A 269 -8.62 -7.71 18.73
N GLY A 270 -9.60 -6.95 18.21
CA GLY A 270 -9.59 -5.49 18.30
C GLY A 270 -8.51 -4.84 17.43
N LYS A 271 -8.04 -5.53 16.38
CA LYS A 271 -7.03 -5.07 15.40
C LYS A 271 -7.09 -3.57 15.10
N THR A 272 -8.21 -3.07 14.56
CA THR A 272 -8.41 -1.65 14.20
C THR A 272 -8.19 -0.70 15.37
N LEU A 273 -8.77 -1.01 16.53
CA LEU A 273 -8.60 -0.22 17.77
C LEU A 273 -7.14 -0.23 18.25
N THR A 274 -6.45 -1.36 18.09
CA THR A 274 -5.05 -1.57 18.49
C THR A 274 -4.10 -0.79 17.58
N LEU A 275 -4.30 -0.87 16.25
CA LEU A 275 -3.60 -0.09 15.22
C LEU A 275 -3.76 1.41 15.43
N LEU A 276 -4.98 1.89 15.67
CA LEU A 276 -5.26 3.29 15.93
C LEU A 276 -4.60 3.74 17.25
N CYS A 277 -4.71 2.95 18.32
CA CYS A 277 -4.17 3.32 19.63
C CYS A 277 -2.64 3.49 19.59
N SER A 278 -1.89 2.52 19.07
CA SER A 278 -0.43 2.62 19.00
C SER A 278 0.03 3.78 18.10
N SER A 279 -0.57 3.89 16.91
CA SER A 279 -0.13 4.87 15.91
C SER A 279 -0.49 6.31 16.31
N LEU A 280 -1.65 6.53 16.94
CA LEU A 280 -2.05 7.84 17.46
C LEU A 280 -1.31 8.21 18.76
N THR A 281 -0.89 7.22 19.57
CA THR A 281 0.01 7.49 20.71
C THR A 281 1.35 7.99 20.19
N TRP A 282 1.99 7.25 19.26
CA TRP A 282 3.23 7.70 18.62
C TRP A 282 3.08 9.08 17.96
N LEU A 283 1.95 9.38 17.31
CA LEU A 283 1.74 10.68 16.67
C LEU A 283 1.62 11.84 17.68
N LEU A 284 1.08 11.59 18.88
CA LEU A 284 1.05 12.58 19.96
C LEU A 284 2.46 12.78 20.55
N ASP A 285 3.19 11.69 20.77
CA ASP A 285 4.56 11.71 21.27
C ASP A 285 5.51 12.40 20.26
N GLU A 286 5.31 12.19 18.95
CA GLU A 286 6.03 12.86 17.87
C GLU A 286 5.71 14.36 17.83
N LYS A 287 4.45 14.76 18.03
CA LYS A 287 4.09 16.19 18.16
C LYS A 287 4.82 16.81 19.36
N GLU A 288 4.90 16.10 20.48
CA GLU A 288 5.66 16.55 21.64
C GLU A 288 7.18 16.58 21.37
N ARG A 289 7.74 15.61 20.65
CA ARG A 289 9.15 15.60 20.23
C ARG A 289 9.45 16.78 19.32
N ALA A 290 8.66 17.01 18.28
CA ALA A 290 8.83 18.15 17.37
C ALA A 290 8.73 19.49 18.10
N ARG A 291 7.81 19.64 19.07
CA ARG A 291 7.71 20.83 19.93
C ARG A 291 8.92 21.01 20.84
N LYS A 292 9.50 19.92 21.37
CA LYS A 292 10.74 19.92 22.17
C LYS A 292 11.98 20.23 21.28
N GLY A 293 12.00 19.73 20.04
CA GLY A 293 13.03 19.98 19.03
C GLY A 293 13.11 21.45 18.66
N LYS A 294 12.00 22.05 18.18
CA LYS A 294 11.92 23.50 17.90
C LYS A 294 12.32 24.36 19.10
N MET A 295 11.96 23.95 20.31
CA MET A 295 12.37 24.66 21.53
C MET A 295 13.88 24.58 21.80
N LYS A 296 14.56 23.47 21.46
CA LYS A 296 16.03 23.36 21.51
C LYS A 296 16.70 24.16 20.38
N GLU A 297 16.18 24.09 19.15
CA GLU A 297 16.71 24.84 17.99
C GLU A 297 16.70 26.36 18.25
N ILE A 298 15.60 26.88 18.79
CA ILE A 298 15.46 28.31 19.12
C ILE A 298 16.25 28.71 20.38
N ALA A 299 16.73 27.76 21.19
CA ALA A 299 17.65 28.04 22.30
C ALA A 299 19.08 28.38 21.84
N GLY A 300 19.42 28.05 20.58
CA GLY A 300 20.77 28.10 20.05
C GLY A 300 21.54 26.81 20.35
N GLY A 301 22.22 26.26 19.34
CA GLY A 301 23.08 25.09 19.52
C GLY A 301 24.44 25.47 20.11
N ASP A 302 24.69 25.03 21.35
CA ASP A 302 25.99 24.82 22.03
C ASP A 302 27.09 25.91 21.94
N GLY A 303 26.80 27.11 21.44
CA GLY A 303 27.81 28.10 21.05
C GLY A 303 27.70 29.50 21.69
N ILE A 304 26.82 29.73 22.67
CA ILE A 304 26.64 31.06 23.30
C ILE A 304 26.55 30.93 24.83
N GLU A 305 27.45 31.59 25.57
CA GLU A 305 27.36 31.77 27.04
C GLU A 305 26.26 32.78 27.45
N ALA A 306 25.04 32.58 26.93
CA ALA A 306 23.88 33.35 27.35
C ALA A 306 23.41 32.83 28.73
N LYS A 307 23.42 33.70 29.75
CA LYS A 307 23.01 33.35 31.12
C LYS A 307 21.68 32.61 31.15
N ASP A 308 21.65 31.42 31.76
CA ASP A 308 20.51 30.47 31.75
C ASP A 308 19.14 31.12 31.84
N TRP A 309 18.93 32.04 32.80
CA TRP A 309 17.65 32.69 33.03
C TRP A 309 17.14 33.51 31.84
N VAL A 310 18.02 34.05 30.99
CA VAL A 310 17.64 34.81 29.78
C VAL A 310 17.16 33.86 28.69
N VAL A 311 17.85 32.73 28.51
CA VAL A 311 17.45 31.66 27.61
C VAL A 311 16.13 31.07 28.10
N GLU A 312 16.04 30.65 29.37
CA GLU A 312 14.83 30.13 30.00
C GLU A 312 13.64 31.11 29.92
N GLN A 313 13.85 32.42 30.15
CA GLN A 313 12.78 33.42 30.01
C GLN A 313 12.34 33.57 28.56
N THR A 314 13.26 33.51 27.59
CA THR A 314 12.97 33.61 26.16
C THR A 314 12.21 32.37 25.67
N LEU A 315 12.66 31.17 26.05
CA LEU A 315 11.95 29.90 25.80
C LEU A 315 10.58 29.88 26.47
N ASN A 316 10.44 30.36 27.71
CA ASN A 316 9.14 30.49 28.37
C ASN A 316 8.22 31.54 27.72
N ARG A 317 8.76 32.56 27.04
CA ARG A 317 7.97 33.50 26.24
C ARG A 317 7.46 32.86 24.96
N LEU A 318 8.36 32.33 24.13
CA LEU A 318 8.02 31.62 22.88
C LEU A 318 7.08 30.43 23.13
N ARG A 319 7.26 29.74 24.26
CA ARG A 319 6.33 28.71 24.75
C ARG A 319 4.92 29.27 24.97
N ARG A 320 4.77 30.43 25.63
CA ARG A 320 3.45 31.06 25.88
C ARG A 320 2.82 31.62 24.61
N GLU A 321 3.63 32.04 23.64
CA GLU A 321 3.19 32.50 22.32
C GLU A 321 2.66 31.30 21.51
N MET A 322 3.43 30.22 21.34
CA MET A 322 2.93 28.96 20.74
C MET A 322 1.73 28.36 21.50
N GLU A 323 1.75 28.35 22.83
CA GLU A 323 0.60 27.90 23.65
C GLU A 323 -0.58 28.89 23.56
N ALA A 324 -0.42 30.12 23.06
CA ALA A 324 -1.53 31.03 22.73
C ALA A 324 -2.09 30.74 21.33
N ASP A 325 -1.24 30.54 20.33
CA ASP A 325 -1.65 30.22 18.97
C ASP A 325 -2.42 28.88 18.91
N GLU A 326 -1.94 27.85 19.63
CA GLU A 326 -2.67 26.58 19.77
C GLU A 326 -4.02 26.78 20.48
N ARG A 327 -4.12 27.70 21.46
CA ARG A 327 -5.39 28.03 22.13
C ARG A 327 -6.34 28.79 21.21
N GLU A 328 -5.88 29.78 20.45
CA GLU A 328 -6.74 30.50 19.49
C GLU A 328 -7.26 29.54 18.42
N TYR A 329 -6.42 28.64 17.92
CA TYR A 329 -6.84 27.59 16.98
C TYR A 329 -7.82 26.59 17.62
N GLU A 330 -7.58 26.13 18.86
CA GLU A 330 -8.54 25.28 19.57
C GLU A 330 -9.86 26.01 19.86
N GLU A 331 -9.84 27.33 20.12
CA GLU A 331 -11.03 28.15 20.31
C GLU A 331 -11.81 28.37 19.00
N LYS A 332 -11.13 28.68 17.88
CA LYS A 332 -11.71 28.69 16.52
C LYS A 332 -12.41 27.35 16.23
N LEU A 333 -11.72 26.23 16.50
CA LEU A 333 -12.26 24.88 16.29
C LEU A 333 -13.38 24.53 17.28
N ALA A 334 -13.37 25.04 18.52
CA ALA A 334 -14.43 24.88 19.50
C ALA A 334 -15.69 25.71 19.16
N LEU A 335 -15.53 26.90 18.57
CA LEU A 335 -16.62 27.69 18.02
C LEU A 335 -17.23 26.99 16.80
N ALA A 336 -16.41 26.44 15.89
CA ALA A 336 -16.87 25.59 14.78
C ALA A 336 -17.65 24.36 15.28
N ARG A 337 -17.17 23.67 16.33
CA ARG A 337 -17.88 22.56 17.00
C ARG A 337 -19.24 22.98 17.56
N LYS A 338 -19.32 24.11 18.27
CA LYS A 338 -20.60 24.66 18.80
C LYS A 338 -21.57 24.99 17.67
N ARG A 339 -21.09 25.60 16.58
CA ARG A 339 -21.86 25.93 15.37
C ARG A 339 -22.37 24.66 14.67
N GLU A 340 -21.53 23.63 14.54
CA GLU A 340 -21.92 22.32 14.00
C GLU A 340 -22.97 21.61 14.88
N GLU A 341 -22.82 21.63 16.20
CA GLU A 341 -23.75 20.94 17.10
C GLU A 341 -25.15 21.59 17.10
N LEU A 342 -25.21 22.92 17.07
CA LEU A 342 -26.46 23.66 16.86
C LEU A 342 -27.11 23.29 15.52
N VAL A 343 -26.32 23.22 14.45
CA VAL A 343 -26.74 22.75 13.11
C VAL A 343 -27.27 21.31 13.15
N ARG A 344 -26.56 20.37 13.80
CA ARG A 344 -26.93 18.96 13.90
C ARG A 344 -28.20 18.77 14.75
N ARG A 345 -28.38 19.57 15.81
CA ARG A 345 -29.60 19.61 16.64
C ARG A 345 -30.79 20.18 15.86
N ALA A 346 -30.61 21.25 15.09
CA ALA A 346 -31.63 21.79 14.20
C ALA A 346 -32.03 20.82 13.07
N ALA A 347 -31.06 20.11 12.49
CA ALA A 347 -31.31 19.07 11.48
C ALA A 347 -32.13 17.90 12.04
N LYS A 348 -31.74 17.33 13.19
CA LYS A 348 -32.51 16.28 13.90
C LYS A 348 -33.95 16.74 14.21
N GLY A 349 -34.12 17.99 14.69
CA GLY A 349 -35.44 18.58 14.95
C GLY A 349 -36.32 18.75 13.72
N ARG A 350 -35.74 18.99 12.53
CA ARG A 350 -36.46 19.04 11.25
C ARG A 350 -36.88 17.65 10.75
N VAL A 351 -36.08 16.61 10.99
CA VAL A 351 -36.42 15.22 10.61
C VAL A 351 -37.62 14.70 11.42
N SER A 352 -37.61 14.87 12.75
CA SER A 352 -38.72 14.46 13.62
C SER A 352 -40.06 15.10 13.19
N LYS A 353 -40.07 16.42 12.93
CA LYS A 353 -41.27 17.14 12.44
C LYS A 353 -41.73 16.73 11.03
N ARG A 354 -40.91 15.99 10.26
CA ARG A 354 -41.28 15.50 8.91
C ARG A 354 -42.02 14.16 8.95
N GLN A 355 -41.79 13.31 9.94
CA GLN A 355 -42.54 12.04 10.07
C GLN A 355 -43.98 12.24 10.55
N VAL A 356 -44.24 13.22 11.43
CA VAL A 356 -45.57 13.46 12.03
C VAL A 356 -46.57 14.10 11.07
N ARG A 357 -46.14 14.58 9.88
CA ARG A 357 -46.96 15.41 8.98
C ARG A 357 -47.48 14.72 7.71
N ASN A 358 -47.31 13.39 7.60
CA ASN A 358 -47.63 12.62 6.38
C ASN A 358 -49.03 11.97 6.36
N THR A 359 -49.98 12.44 7.17
CA THR A 359 -51.34 11.84 7.30
C THR A 359 -52.49 12.85 7.18
N THR A 360 -52.43 13.79 6.21
CA THR A 360 -53.64 14.49 5.72
C THR A 360 -53.46 14.99 4.28
N SER A 361 -54.58 15.18 3.56
CA SER A 361 -54.64 15.18 2.09
C SER A 361 -54.82 16.57 1.45
N ARG A 362 -54.28 16.74 0.23
CA ARG A 362 -54.61 17.79 -0.78
C ARG A 362 -54.39 19.26 -0.31
N GLN A 363 -54.07 20.26 -1.13
CA GLN A 363 -54.45 20.56 -2.51
C GLN A 363 -53.50 21.65 -3.06
N VAL A 364 -53.27 21.70 -4.37
CA VAL A 364 -52.49 22.79 -5.02
C VAL A 364 -53.45 23.66 -5.85
N VAL A 365 -53.29 24.98 -5.75
CA VAL A 365 -54.02 25.99 -6.53
C VAL A 365 -53.00 26.89 -7.25
N LEU A 366 -53.33 27.38 -8.44
CA LEU A 366 -52.41 28.05 -9.36
C LEU A 366 -52.47 29.59 -9.32
N LEU A 367 -51.29 30.19 -9.58
CA LEU A 367 -51.09 31.46 -10.32
C LEU A 367 -51.64 32.77 -9.70
N PRO A 368 -51.29 33.96 -10.27
CA PRO A 368 -50.19 34.30 -11.20
C PRO A 368 -49.25 35.41 -10.65
N THR A 369 -48.22 35.81 -11.40
CA THR A 369 -47.91 37.25 -11.62
C THR A 369 -46.92 37.50 -12.78
N TYR A 370 -47.25 38.53 -13.58
CA TYR A 370 -46.52 39.29 -14.60
C TYR A 370 -45.26 38.78 -15.32
N ALA A 371 -45.37 38.76 -16.66
CA ALA A 371 -44.25 38.76 -17.60
C ALA A 371 -43.81 40.19 -17.96
N LYS A 372 -42.56 40.35 -18.45
CA LYS A 372 -42.09 41.57 -19.11
C LYS A 372 -41.35 41.19 -20.40
N LYS A 373 -41.93 41.52 -21.56
CA LYS A 373 -41.29 41.29 -22.87
C LYS A 373 -40.34 42.46 -23.18
N VAL A 374 -39.15 42.14 -23.68
CA VAL A 374 -38.34 43.05 -24.49
C VAL A 374 -38.01 42.31 -25.78
N SER A 375 -38.28 42.93 -26.92
CA SER A 375 -38.12 42.33 -28.24
C SER A 375 -36.96 42.98 -28.99
N HIS A 376 -35.94 42.19 -29.31
CA HIS A 376 -35.00 42.52 -30.38
C HIS A 376 -35.03 41.43 -31.44
N GLN A 377 -35.32 41.81 -32.68
CA GLN A 377 -35.23 40.95 -33.84
C GLN A 377 -33.75 40.85 -34.25
N ALA A 378 -33.17 39.66 -34.22
CA ALA A 378 -31.90 39.38 -34.85
C ALA A 378 -32.14 38.95 -36.30
N MET A 379 -31.45 39.57 -37.26
CA MET A 379 -31.56 39.21 -38.68
C MET A 379 -30.87 37.87 -38.95
N VAL A 380 -31.47 37.05 -39.82
CA VAL A 380 -30.80 35.87 -40.38
C VAL A 380 -29.63 36.33 -41.26
N LYS A 381 -28.42 35.86 -40.93
CA LYS A 381 -27.27 35.86 -41.85
C LYS A 381 -26.98 34.43 -42.30
N PRO A 382 -26.46 34.22 -43.53
CA PRO A 382 -26.09 32.89 -44.00
C PRO A 382 -24.90 32.32 -43.21
N SER A 383 -24.79 30.99 -43.19
CA SER A 383 -23.76 30.24 -42.47
C SER A 383 -22.39 30.30 -43.16
N ASN A 384 -21.39 30.82 -42.47
CA ASN A 384 -20.00 30.35 -42.61
C ASN A 384 -19.80 29.18 -41.63
N ASN A 385 -19.18 28.08 -42.07
CA ASN A 385 -19.18 26.82 -41.31
C ASN A 385 -17.92 26.60 -40.44
N ASP A 386 -16.98 27.54 -40.43
CA ASP A 386 -15.61 27.28 -39.97
C ASP A 386 -15.24 27.90 -38.61
N GLU A 387 -16.06 28.81 -38.07
CA GLU A 387 -15.85 29.45 -36.75
C GLU A 387 -16.12 28.51 -35.55
N ASP A 388 -16.77 27.36 -35.80
CA ASP A 388 -17.31 26.42 -34.80
C ASP A 388 -16.48 25.11 -34.67
N ASP A 389 -15.32 25.07 -35.35
CA ASP A 389 -14.35 23.97 -35.34
C ASP A 389 -13.12 24.24 -34.43
N ASP A 390 -12.87 25.50 -34.05
CA ASP A 390 -11.68 25.93 -33.27
C ASP A 390 -11.64 25.31 -31.86
N GLN A 391 -12.80 25.04 -31.27
CA GLN A 391 -12.95 24.39 -29.97
C GLN A 391 -12.27 23.01 -29.90
N PHE A 392 -12.04 22.36 -31.04
CA PHE A 392 -11.47 21.01 -31.14
C PHE A 392 -9.97 20.98 -31.39
N LEU A 393 -9.28 22.13 -31.52
CA LEU A 393 -7.83 22.17 -31.66
C LEU A 393 -7.10 21.90 -30.33
N PRO A 394 -5.93 21.24 -30.34
CA PRO A 394 -5.09 21.11 -29.14
C PRO A 394 -4.69 22.47 -28.59
N GLU A 395 -4.45 22.55 -27.28
CA GLU A 395 -3.79 23.72 -26.71
C GLU A 395 -2.31 23.71 -27.14
N THR A 396 -1.75 24.87 -27.48
CA THR A 396 -0.35 25.04 -27.93
C THR A 396 0.57 25.37 -26.77
N ASP A 397 1.85 25.05 -26.96
CA ASP A 397 2.84 24.95 -25.89
C ASP A 397 3.19 26.31 -25.26
N GLN A 398 2.94 26.42 -23.95
CA GLN A 398 3.71 27.23 -23.01
C GLN A 398 4.33 26.22 -22.04
N GLU A 399 5.64 26.26 -21.83
CA GLU A 399 6.36 25.26 -21.04
C GLU A 399 5.96 25.35 -19.54
N PRO A 400 5.36 24.29 -18.96
CA PRO A 400 5.14 24.20 -17.52
C PRO A 400 6.23 23.33 -16.88
N ASN A 401 6.63 23.66 -15.66
CA ASN A 401 7.70 22.94 -14.96
C ASN A 401 7.34 21.45 -14.74
N GLU A 402 8.34 20.57 -14.69
CA GLU A 402 8.13 19.11 -14.86
C GLU A 402 7.27 18.45 -13.77
N GLU A 403 7.15 19.07 -12.59
CA GLU A 403 6.32 18.61 -11.48
C GLU A 403 4.80 18.74 -11.73
N GLU A 404 4.37 19.59 -12.68
CA GLU A 404 2.98 20.04 -12.76
C GLU A 404 2.04 19.19 -13.65
N ILE A 405 2.25 17.87 -13.75
CA ILE A 405 1.63 17.07 -14.84
C ILE A 405 0.13 16.74 -14.60
N HIS A 406 -0.38 16.77 -13.37
CA HIS A 406 -1.67 16.13 -13.01
C HIS A 406 -2.90 17.06 -12.90
N ILE A 407 -2.78 18.35 -13.22
CA ILE A 407 -3.86 19.34 -13.07
C ILE A 407 -4.09 20.11 -14.38
N SER A 408 -5.35 20.16 -14.86
CA SER A 408 -5.75 20.94 -16.05
C SER A 408 -5.36 22.42 -15.91
N PRO A 409 -4.76 23.08 -16.91
CA PRO A 409 -4.49 24.52 -16.89
C PRO A 409 -5.67 25.42 -16.52
N ALA A 410 -6.91 25.04 -16.81
CA ALA A 410 -8.09 25.79 -16.35
C ALA A 410 -8.34 25.62 -14.83
N LEU A 411 -8.10 24.43 -14.28
CA LEU A 411 -8.17 24.15 -12.85
C LEU A 411 -6.96 24.73 -12.09
N ARG A 412 -5.78 24.79 -12.73
CA ARG A 412 -4.60 25.48 -12.22
C ARG A 412 -4.74 27.00 -12.32
N THR A 413 -5.39 27.54 -13.33
CA THR A 413 -5.76 28.96 -13.40
C THR A 413 -6.84 29.29 -12.36
N LEU A 414 -7.72 28.33 -12.02
CA LEU A 414 -8.66 28.49 -10.91
C LEU A 414 -7.90 28.51 -9.57
N MET A 415 -7.08 27.49 -9.30
CA MET A 415 -6.25 27.37 -8.09
C MET A 415 -5.27 28.55 -7.95
N ALA A 416 -4.46 28.86 -8.96
CA ALA A 416 -3.55 30.01 -8.91
C ALA A 416 -4.23 31.40 -8.95
N LYS A 417 -5.55 31.51 -9.20
CA LYS A 417 -6.31 32.77 -8.97
C LYS A 417 -6.89 32.84 -7.56
N VAL A 418 -7.31 31.69 -7.04
CA VAL A 418 -7.64 31.44 -5.64
C VAL A 418 -6.42 31.77 -4.75
N ASP A 419 -5.28 31.13 -5.02
CA ASP A 419 -4.03 31.30 -4.28
C ASP A 419 -3.38 32.69 -4.51
N LYS A 420 -3.61 33.37 -5.65
CA LYS A 420 -3.23 34.79 -5.82
C LYS A 420 -4.14 35.79 -5.09
N GLY A 421 -5.35 35.37 -4.68
CA GLY A 421 -6.16 36.10 -3.70
C GLY A 421 -5.48 36.22 -2.34
N ASN A 422 -4.58 35.28 -2.02
CA ASN A 422 -3.84 35.19 -0.76
C ASN A 422 -2.74 36.25 -0.60
N SER A 423 -2.60 37.20 -1.54
CA SER A 423 -1.60 38.29 -1.50
C SER A 423 -2.04 39.54 -0.71
N ARG A 424 -3.23 39.52 -0.09
CA ARG A 424 -3.79 40.67 0.67
C ARG A 424 -4.44 40.34 2.01
N HIS A 425 -4.48 39.07 2.40
CA HIS A 425 -4.64 38.68 3.80
C HIS A 425 -3.37 37.93 4.20
N ASN A 426 -2.90 38.13 5.44
CA ASN A 426 -1.66 37.53 5.91
C ASN A 426 -1.70 36.01 5.73
N ALA A 427 -0.59 35.44 5.25
CA ALA A 427 -0.45 33.99 5.19
C ALA A 427 -0.43 33.41 6.61
N GLU A 428 -1.55 32.84 7.06
CA GLU A 428 -1.48 31.66 7.92
C GLU A 428 -0.77 30.58 7.07
N GLU A 429 0.54 30.38 7.27
CA GLU A 429 1.23 29.22 6.72
C GLU A 429 0.49 27.96 7.21
N GLU A 430 -0.13 27.18 6.32
CA GLU A 430 -0.90 26.00 6.72
C GLU A 430 0.05 24.90 7.22
N ILE A 431 0.45 24.98 8.50
CA ILE A 431 1.45 24.11 9.14
C ILE A 431 1.09 22.63 8.91
N ALA A 432 1.78 22.02 7.96
CA ALA A 432 1.57 20.64 7.56
C ALA A 432 2.05 19.71 8.68
N CYS A 433 1.11 19.22 9.50
CA CYS A 433 1.43 18.27 10.56
C CYS A 433 1.69 16.86 10.00
N THR A 434 2.45 16.04 10.71
CA THR A 434 2.62 14.60 10.45
C THR A 434 1.26 13.88 10.44
N LYS A 435 1.09 12.90 9.57
CA LYS A 435 -0.20 12.26 9.25
C LYS A 435 -0.13 10.74 9.27
N ILE A 436 -1.28 10.14 9.56
CA ILE A 436 -1.55 8.71 9.41
C ILE A 436 -2.55 8.53 8.26
N TYR A 437 -2.12 7.85 7.21
CA TYR A 437 -2.98 7.41 6.11
C TYR A 437 -3.52 6.00 6.41
N TYR A 438 -4.80 5.90 6.78
CA TYR A 438 -5.48 4.63 7.06
C TYR A 438 -6.20 4.14 5.80
N ALA A 439 -5.63 3.15 5.13
CA ALA A 439 -6.14 2.54 3.92
C ALA A 439 -6.88 1.22 4.19
N SER A 440 -8.05 1.03 3.57
CA SER A 440 -8.81 -0.23 3.64
C SER A 440 -9.45 -0.58 2.30
N ARG A 441 -9.80 -1.85 2.10
CA ARG A 441 -10.35 -2.35 0.82
C ARG A 441 -11.75 -1.78 0.49
N THR A 442 -12.64 -1.64 1.48
CA THR A 442 -14.02 -1.20 1.25
C THR A 442 -14.40 0.05 2.05
N HIS A 443 -15.34 0.82 1.52
CA HIS A 443 -15.98 1.95 2.21
C HIS A 443 -16.60 1.54 3.56
N SER A 444 -17.26 0.37 3.61
CA SER A 444 -17.90 -0.16 4.82
C SER A 444 -16.90 -0.49 5.94
N GLN A 445 -15.63 -0.76 5.61
CA GLN A 445 -14.55 -0.88 6.61
C GLN A 445 -14.10 0.50 7.10
N LEU A 446 -13.94 1.48 6.20
CA LEU A 446 -13.54 2.85 6.57
C LEU A 446 -14.57 3.51 7.51
N THR A 447 -15.88 3.32 7.27
CA THR A 447 -16.94 3.76 8.19
C THR A 447 -16.81 3.13 9.59
N GLN A 448 -16.22 1.94 9.74
CA GLN A 448 -16.00 1.30 11.05
C GLN A 448 -14.80 1.90 11.82
N VAL A 449 -13.89 2.60 11.16
CA VAL A 449 -12.71 3.22 11.80
C VAL A 449 -13.11 4.34 12.77
N LEU A 450 -14.12 5.15 12.42
CA LEU A 450 -14.50 6.32 13.23
C LEU A 450 -15.23 5.96 14.55
N PRO A 451 -16.13 4.96 14.60
CA PRO A 451 -16.62 4.42 15.87
C PRO A 451 -15.51 3.89 16.78
N GLU A 452 -14.50 3.18 16.26
CA GLU A 452 -13.38 2.69 17.09
C GLU A 452 -12.50 3.86 17.59
N LEU A 453 -12.18 4.82 16.72
CA LEU A 453 -11.51 6.08 17.09
C LEU A 453 -12.25 6.80 18.22
N SER A 454 -13.59 6.84 18.19
CA SER A 454 -14.40 7.54 19.19
C SER A 454 -14.34 6.92 20.60
N LYS A 455 -13.86 5.68 20.73
CA LYS A 455 -13.65 5.00 22.01
C LYS A 455 -12.32 5.38 22.68
N LEU A 456 -11.30 5.73 21.90
CA LEU A 456 -9.95 5.97 22.44
C LEU A 456 -9.93 7.14 23.43
N ASN A 457 -9.31 6.92 24.59
CA ASN A 457 -9.14 7.91 25.66
C ASN A 457 -7.89 8.79 25.42
N LEU A 458 -7.76 9.34 24.21
CA LEU A 458 -6.64 10.20 23.84
C LEU A 458 -6.66 11.47 24.71
N ARG A 459 -5.69 11.57 25.61
CA ARG A 459 -5.40 12.76 26.43
C ARG A 459 -4.07 13.32 25.97
N THR A 460 -3.99 14.63 25.77
CA THR A 460 -2.72 15.33 25.58
C THR A 460 -1.90 15.31 26.87
N GLY A 461 -0.57 15.23 26.74
CA GLY A 461 0.36 15.05 27.85
C GLY A 461 0.54 16.28 28.73
N SER A 462 -0.42 16.55 29.63
CA SER A 462 -0.08 17.24 30.87
C SER A 462 0.53 16.22 31.85
N MET A 463 1.80 15.87 31.61
CA MET A 463 2.59 15.18 32.63
C MET A 463 2.85 16.14 33.78
N SER A 464 2.02 16.04 34.81
CA SER A 464 2.29 16.66 36.11
C SER A 464 3.54 16.01 36.69
N ILE A 465 4.69 16.67 36.53
CA ILE A 465 5.91 16.33 37.26
C ILE A 465 5.60 16.54 38.74
N THR A 466 5.57 15.45 39.48
CA THR A 466 5.30 15.45 40.91
C THR A 466 6.55 15.92 41.65
N ASN A 467 6.70 17.23 41.79
CA ASN A 467 7.73 17.81 42.65
C ASN A 467 7.55 17.27 44.08
N HIS A 468 8.46 16.40 44.49
CA HIS A 468 8.52 15.85 45.84
C HIS A 468 8.93 16.94 46.84
N HIS A 469 7.96 17.73 47.32
CA HIS A 469 8.09 18.44 48.59
C HIS A 469 7.17 17.83 49.64
N SER A 470 7.81 17.40 50.73
CA SER A 470 7.21 16.70 51.85
C SER A 470 6.45 17.63 52.78
N SER A 471 5.18 17.31 53.04
CA SER A 471 4.51 17.65 54.31
C SER A 471 3.56 16.51 54.70
N GLN A 472 3.42 16.30 56.00
CA GLN A 472 2.61 15.23 56.60
C GLN A 472 1.24 15.77 56.98
N ASP A 473 0.16 15.03 56.70
CA ASP A 473 -0.81 14.63 57.73
C ASP A 473 -1.89 13.65 57.20
N PRO A 474 -2.19 12.52 57.88
CA PRO A 474 -3.15 11.53 57.38
C PRO A 474 -4.40 11.36 58.29
N THR A 475 -5.48 12.11 58.05
CA THR A 475 -6.75 11.93 58.82
C THR A 475 -8.04 11.95 57.98
N THR A 476 -9.04 11.21 58.48
CA THR A 476 -10.49 11.23 58.16
C THR A 476 -11.03 10.62 56.84
N LEU A 477 -11.21 9.29 56.91
CA LEU A 477 -12.52 8.58 56.82
C LEU A 477 -13.23 8.28 55.47
N LYS A 478 -13.94 7.15 55.52
CA LYS A 478 -14.62 6.41 54.43
C LYS A 478 -16.11 6.82 54.29
N ARG A 479 -16.73 6.35 53.19
CA ARG A 479 -18.19 6.28 52.84
C ARG A 479 -18.68 7.44 51.95
N SER A 480 -19.66 7.26 51.05
CA SER A 480 -20.29 6.05 50.48
C SER A 480 -21.06 6.40 49.21
N ALA A 481 -21.37 5.42 48.35
CA ALA A 481 -22.17 5.67 47.14
C ALA A 481 -23.66 5.93 47.45
N ALA A 482 -24.22 6.98 46.86
CA ALA A 482 -25.65 7.21 46.63
C ALA A 482 -25.80 8.19 45.45
N CYS A 483 -26.85 8.04 44.64
CA CYS A 483 -27.12 8.87 43.47
C CYS A 483 -28.11 9.99 43.81
N LEU A 484 -27.89 11.21 43.29
CA LEU A 484 -28.94 12.14 42.89
C LEU A 484 -28.44 12.94 41.67
N ASP A 485 -29.34 13.20 40.74
CA ASP A 485 -29.10 13.97 39.52
C ASP A 485 -29.35 15.47 39.77
N GLU A 486 -28.34 16.33 39.57
CA GLU A 486 -28.55 17.73 39.20
C GLU A 486 -27.56 18.10 38.08
N ASP A 487 -28.09 18.51 36.92
CA ASP A 487 -27.31 19.07 35.81
C ASP A 487 -26.87 20.49 36.16
N ASP A 488 -25.60 20.71 36.51
CA ASP A 488 -25.01 22.05 36.44
C ASP A 488 -23.54 22.07 35.95
N CYS A 489 -23.13 23.20 35.39
CA CYS A 489 -22.12 23.25 34.34
C CYS A 489 -20.68 23.39 34.85
N VAL A 490 -19.99 22.26 35.05
CA VAL A 490 -18.51 22.21 35.08
C VAL A 490 -17.98 21.70 33.73
N PRO A 491 -17.16 22.46 32.98
CA PRO A 491 -16.62 21.99 31.71
C PRO A 491 -15.64 20.83 31.95
N SER A 492 -16.01 19.63 31.51
CA SER A 492 -15.16 18.45 31.62
C SER A 492 -13.82 18.66 30.93
N SER A 493 -12.71 18.32 31.62
CA SER A 493 -11.32 18.39 31.13
C SER A 493 -11.19 18.10 29.63
N SER A 494 -10.55 19.01 28.89
CA SER A 494 -10.47 18.99 27.43
C SER A 494 -9.90 17.67 26.88
N ARG A 495 -10.78 16.82 26.35
CA ARG A 495 -10.36 15.69 25.51
C ARG A 495 -9.86 16.26 24.19
N SER A 496 -8.55 16.20 23.95
CA SER A 496 -8.00 16.52 22.63
C SER A 496 -8.61 15.57 21.60
N ARG A 497 -9.17 16.12 20.52
CA ARG A 497 -9.86 15.37 19.47
C ARG A 497 -9.05 15.43 18.19
N ILE A 498 -8.55 14.28 17.77
CA ILE A 498 -7.77 14.10 16.53
C ILE A 498 -8.53 14.68 15.33
N ARG A 499 -7.82 15.50 14.55
CA ARG A 499 -8.32 16.06 13.29
C ARG A 499 -8.37 14.97 12.22
N THR A 500 -9.56 14.59 11.79
CA THR A 500 -9.78 13.43 10.91
C THR A 500 -10.56 13.80 9.65
N VAL A 501 -10.15 13.28 8.49
CA VAL A 501 -10.89 13.43 7.22
C VAL A 501 -11.04 12.09 6.49
N ALA A 502 -12.19 11.87 5.87
CA ALA A 502 -12.48 10.71 5.04
C ALA A 502 -12.52 11.08 3.54
N LEU A 503 -11.76 10.35 2.72
CA LEU A 503 -11.63 10.62 1.28
C LEU A 503 -12.45 9.62 0.46
N GLY A 504 -13.44 10.15 -0.27
CA GLY A 504 -14.35 9.37 -1.12
C GLY A 504 -14.26 9.74 -2.60
N SER A 505 -14.82 8.88 -3.46
CA SER A 505 -14.98 9.18 -4.88
C SER A 505 -16.02 10.28 -5.11
N ARG A 506 -16.00 10.94 -6.28
CA ARG A 506 -17.08 11.89 -6.66
C ARG A 506 -18.45 11.22 -6.67
N LYS A 507 -18.53 9.92 -6.97
CA LYS A 507 -19.79 9.14 -7.01
C LYS A 507 -20.46 9.02 -5.64
N GLN A 508 -19.68 9.11 -4.56
CA GLN A 508 -20.18 9.16 -3.18
C GLN A 508 -20.38 10.62 -2.70
N LEU A 509 -19.35 11.46 -2.83
CA LEU A 509 -19.34 12.82 -2.26
C LEU A 509 -20.08 13.90 -3.08
N CYS A 510 -20.60 13.59 -4.27
CA CYS A 510 -21.36 14.55 -5.07
C CYS A 510 -22.80 14.72 -4.56
N ILE A 511 -23.18 15.98 -4.32
CA ILE A 511 -24.51 16.39 -3.83
C ILE A 511 -25.38 17.04 -4.93
N ASN A 512 -24.95 16.94 -6.20
CA ASN A 512 -25.70 17.46 -7.35
C ASN A 512 -26.49 16.36 -8.04
N ASP A 513 -27.80 16.31 -7.75
CA ASP A 513 -28.69 15.27 -8.26
C ASP A 513 -28.80 15.26 -9.81
N HIS A 514 -28.57 16.38 -10.50
CA HIS A 514 -28.46 16.40 -11.97
C HIS A 514 -27.23 15.66 -12.50
N LEU A 515 -26.14 15.58 -11.72
CA LEU A 515 -24.97 14.76 -12.04
C LEU A 515 -25.17 13.30 -11.57
N ARG A 516 -25.72 13.10 -10.38
CA ARG A 516 -26.00 11.76 -9.82
C ARG A 516 -26.95 10.95 -10.70
N SER A 517 -27.98 11.58 -11.25
CA SER A 517 -28.92 10.97 -12.20
C SER A 517 -28.31 10.59 -13.56
N ARG A 518 -27.16 11.16 -13.94
CA ARG A 518 -26.37 10.73 -15.12
C ARG A 518 -25.46 9.53 -14.83
N ALA A 519 -25.20 9.23 -13.54
CA ALA A 519 -24.66 8.00 -12.94
C ALA A 519 -23.30 7.44 -13.41
N ARG A 520 -23.00 7.36 -14.71
CA ARG A 520 -21.81 6.67 -15.25
C ARG A 520 -20.60 7.60 -15.32
N ASP A 521 -20.72 8.70 -16.06
CA ASP A 521 -19.64 9.68 -16.28
C ASP A 521 -19.74 10.91 -15.36
N LEU A 522 -20.09 10.67 -14.09
CA LEU A 522 -20.19 11.74 -13.08
C LEU A 522 -18.86 12.53 -12.94
N ASP A 523 -17.72 11.88 -13.19
CA ASP A 523 -16.39 12.49 -13.13
C ASP A 523 -16.11 13.45 -14.30
N GLU A 524 -16.52 13.13 -15.53
CA GLU A 524 -16.33 14.04 -16.67
C GLU A 524 -17.38 15.15 -16.71
N ALA A 525 -18.65 14.84 -16.42
CA ALA A 525 -19.69 15.86 -16.26
C ALA A 525 -19.41 16.82 -15.07
N CYS A 526 -18.60 16.39 -14.08
CA CYS A 526 -18.07 17.29 -13.06
C CYS A 526 -16.87 18.14 -13.56
N ARG A 527 -16.09 17.66 -14.54
CA ARG A 527 -14.99 18.41 -15.17
C ARG A 527 -15.49 19.46 -16.16
N GLU A 528 -16.56 19.17 -16.92
CA GLU A 528 -17.25 20.13 -17.79
C GLU A 528 -17.65 21.39 -17.01
N LEU A 529 -18.39 21.21 -15.90
CA LEU A 529 -18.86 22.28 -15.01
C LEU A 529 -17.75 22.98 -14.19
N LEU A 530 -16.48 22.61 -14.38
CA LEU A 530 -15.29 23.33 -13.87
C LEU A 530 -14.61 24.18 -14.95
N GLY A 531 -14.88 23.93 -16.24
CA GLY A 531 -14.29 24.67 -17.36
C GLY A 531 -15.20 25.75 -17.97
N GLU A 532 -16.50 25.74 -17.66
CA GLU A 532 -17.44 26.75 -18.18
C GLU A 532 -17.46 28.05 -17.34
N LYS A 533 -17.94 29.13 -17.96
CA LYS A 533 -18.12 30.45 -17.32
C LYS A 533 -19.18 30.39 -16.21
N GLU A 534 -19.15 31.40 -15.33
CA GLU A 534 -19.85 31.42 -14.03
C GLU A 534 -21.33 31.01 -14.08
N GLU A 535 -22.08 31.47 -15.10
CA GLU A 535 -23.51 31.15 -15.30
C GLU A 535 -23.84 29.64 -15.38
N LYS A 536 -22.84 28.80 -15.68
CA LYS A 536 -23.00 27.34 -15.80
C LYS A 536 -22.22 26.54 -14.75
N ARG A 537 -21.47 27.19 -13.86
CA ARG A 537 -20.59 26.50 -12.89
C ARG A 537 -21.43 25.69 -11.89
N CYS A 538 -20.86 24.62 -11.34
CA CYS A 538 -21.59 23.75 -10.39
C CYS A 538 -22.02 24.52 -9.12
N LYS A 539 -23.34 24.65 -8.89
CA LYS A 539 -23.96 25.47 -7.82
C LYS A 539 -23.51 25.25 -6.37
N TYR A 540 -22.74 24.20 -6.06
CA TYR A 540 -22.21 23.93 -4.72
C TYR A 540 -20.70 24.23 -4.61
N LEU A 541 -20.09 24.80 -5.65
CA LEU A 541 -18.70 25.22 -5.66
C LEU A 541 -18.70 26.76 -5.64
N PRO A 542 -18.21 27.41 -4.57
CA PRO A 542 -18.37 28.86 -4.41
C PRO A 542 -17.70 29.65 -5.55
N PRO A 543 -18.26 30.81 -5.95
CA PRO A 543 -17.65 31.73 -6.91
C PRO A 543 -16.24 32.15 -6.48
N ILE A 544 -15.44 32.59 -7.45
CA ILE A 544 -14.05 33.00 -7.19
C ILE A 544 -14.12 34.27 -6.32
N GLY A 545 -13.56 34.20 -5.10
CA GLY A 545 -13.66 35.27 -4.09
C GLY A 545 -14.62 35.00 -2.92
N GLU A 546 -15.49 33.97 -2.96
CA GLU A 546 -16.29 33.54 -1.78
C GLU A 546 -15.66 32.32 -1.06
N GLU A 547 -14.33 32.33 -0.92
CA GLU A 547 -13.59 31.16 -0.41
C GLU A 547 -13.78 30.88 1.07
N GLU A 548 -14.18 31.90 1.85
CA GLU A 548 -14.62 31.78 3.24
C GLU A 548 -15.60 30.61 3.41
N LYS A 549 -16.55 30.40 2.48
CA LYS A 549 -17.53 29.30 2.55
C LYS A 549 -16.89 27.92 2.44
N MET A 550 -15.76 27.80 1.74
CA MET A 550 -15.00 26.56 1.66
C MET A 550 -14.10 26.35 2.88
N LEU A 551 -13.62 27.43 3.51
CA LEU A 551 -12.84 27.40 4.75
C LEU A 551 -13.73 27.10 5.98
N ASP A 552 -14.90 27.75 6.09
CA ASP A 552 -15.97 27.43 7.04
C ASP A 552 -16.32 25.93 6.98
N PHE A 553 -16.35 25.37 5.77
CA PHE A 553 -16.62 23.95 5.55
C PHE A 553 -15.39 23.05 5.83
N ARG A 554 -14.16 23.47 5.52
CA ARG A 554 -12.90 22.81 5.94
C ARG A 554 -12.91 22.64 7.47
N ASP A 555 -13.23 23.70 8.17
CA ASP A 555 -13.20 23.75 9.64
C ASP A 555 -14.38 22.97 10.23
N GLN A 556 -15.56 23.00 9.59
CA GLN A 556 -16.66 22.08 9.90
C GLN A 556 -16.25 20.60 9.70
N VAL A 557 -15.47 20.25 8.68
CA VAL A 557 -14.97 18.88 8.48
C VAL A 557 -14.03 18.49 9.64
N LEU A 558 -13.05 19.33 9.97
CA LEU A 558 -12.05 19.07 11.02
C LEU A 558 -12.62 19.13 12.45
N ALA A 559 -13.74 19.84 12.67
CA ALA A 559 -14.37 20.02 13.98
C ALA A 559 -14.76 18.70 14.67
N ALA A 560 -15.26 17.72 13.92
CA ALA A 560 -15.65 16.41 14.44
C ALA A 560 -15.49 15.34 13.34
N PRO A 561 -14.96 14.14 13.65
CA PRO A 561 -14.83 13.06 12.68
C PRO A 561 -16.16 12.72 11.99
N LYS A 562 -16.13 12.66 10.65
CA LYS A 562 -17.26 12.39 9.77
C LYS A 562 -16.85 11.33 8.75
N ASP A 563 -17.73 10.35 8.51
CA ASP A 563 -17.55 9.43 7.39
C ASP A 563 -18.01 10.09 6.09
N ILE A 564 -17.89 9.39 4.96
CA ILE A 564 -18.20 9.93 3.63
C ILE A 564 -19.68 10.27 3.46
N GLU A 565 -20.60 9.60 4.15
CA GLU A 565 -22.05 9.89 4.10
C GLU A 565 -22.44 11.03 5.07
N ASP A 566 -21.79 11.11 6.23
CA ASP A 566 -21.86 12.28 7.14
C ASP A 566 -21.28 13.53 6.43
N LEU A 567 -20.18 13.41 5.67
CA LEU A 567 -19.60 14.48 4.84
C LEU A 567 -20.54 14.91 3.71
N ALA A 568 -21.13 13.95 2.98
CA ALA A 568 -22.14 14.24 1.96
C ALA A 568 -23.37 14.92 2.54
N THR A 569 -23.75 14.58 3.77
CA THR A 569 -24.87 15.19 4.49
C THR A 569 -24.53 16.59 5.03
N ALA A 570 -23.31 16.79 5.52
CA ALA A 570 -22.83 18.10 5.96
C ALA A 570 -22.80 19.11 4.80
N GLY A 571 -22.25 18.74 3.64
CA GLY A 571 -22.23 19.63 2.47
C GLY A 571 -23.62 19.92 1.87
N ARG A 572 -24.59 18.99 2.01
CA ARG A 572 -26.01 19.29 1.70
C ARG A 572 -26.60 20.36 2.64
N PHE A 573 -26.13 20.45 3.88
CA PHE A 573 -26.58 21.47 4.83
C PHE A 573 -25.86 22.82 4.62
N ALA A 574 -24.55 22.78 4.39
CA ALA A 574 -23.70 23.96 4.14
C ALA A 574 -23.74 24.45 2.68
N GLU A 575 -24.59 23.86 1.84
CA GLU A 575 -24.70 24.08 0.38
C GLU A 575 -23.35 24.08 -0.37
N THR A 576 -22.36 23.36 0.16
CA THR A 576 -20.95 23.40 -0.26
C THR A 576 -20.47 22.00 -0.64
N CYS A 577 -19.66 21.89 -1.70
CA CYS A 577 -19.27 20.62 -2.31
C CYS A 577 -18.36 19.77 -1.40
N PRO A 578 -18.82 18.61 -0.87
CA PRO A 578 -18.04 17.77 0.05
C PRO A 578 -16.73 17.27 -0.56
N TYR A 579 -16.71 17.01 -1.87
CA TYR A 579 -15.55 16.48 -2.58
C TYR A 579 -14.37 17.46 -2.62
N PHE A 580 -14.61 18.77 -2.72
CA PHE A 580 -13.55 19.78 -2.67
C PHE A 580 -13.28 20.26 -1.25
N GLY A 581 -14.31 20.34 -0.40
CA GLY A 581 -14.15 20.68 1.02
C GLY A 581 -13.29 19.67 1.81
N SER A 582 -13.51 18.37 1.62
CA SER A 582 -12.67 17.33 2.23
C SER A 582 -11.21 17.36 1.76
N ARG A 583 -10.94 17.81 0.52
CA ARG A 583 -9.56 18.01 0.02
C ARG A 583 -8.84 19.15 0.73
N ARG A 584 -9.50 20.30 0.94
CA ARG A 584 -8.95 21.42 1.73
C ARG A 584 -8.65 21.05 3.19
N ALA A 585 -9.25 19.98 3.72
CA ALA A 585 -8.98 19.50 5.08
C ALA A 585 -7.75 18.57 5.18
N ILE A 586 -7.16 18.11 4.07
CA ILE A 586 -6.02 17.16 4.09
C ILE A 586 -4.77 17.73 4.78
N PRO A 587 -4.29 18.98 4.53
CA PRO A 587 -3.03 19.47 5.11
C PRO A 587 -3.01 19.47 6.64
N GLN A 588 -4.16 19.81 7.25
CA GLN A 588 -4.33 19.92 8.70
C GLN A 588 -4.81 18.61 9.36
N ALA A 589 -5.29 17.62 8.59
CA ALA A 589 -5.75 16.35 9.13
C ALA A 589 -4.58 15.49 9.64
N GLN A 590 -4.72 14.97 10.85
CA GLN A 590 -3.79 14.03 11.48
C GLN A 590 -4.09 12.58 11.08
N LEU A 591 -5.36 12.26 10.82
CA LEU A 591 -5.81 10.95 10.34
C LEU A 591 -6.60 11.11 9.03
N VAL A 592 -6.10 10.49 7.96
CA VAL A 592 -6.72 10.50 6.63
C VAL A 592 -7.17 9.08 6.30
N THR A 593 -8.48 8.83 6.28
CA THR A 593 -9.03 7.51 5.93
C THR A 593 -9.39 7.45 4.44
N LEU A 594 -8.81 6.52 3.68
CA LEU A 594 -8.98 6.43 2.22
C LEU A 594 -9.09 4.97 1.71
N PRO A 595 -9.78 4.71 0.58
CA PRO A 595 -9.79 3.39 -0.04
C PRO A 595 -8.46 3.08 -0.76
N TYR A 596 -8.11 1.79 -0.84
CA TYR A 596 -6.86 1.30 -1.48
C TYR A 596 -6.48 1.98 -2.80
N ASN A 597 -7.43 2.19 -3.71
CA ASN A 597 -7.14 2.74 -5.03
C ASN A 597 -6.63 4.21 -4.98
N LEU A 598 -6.99 4.98 -3.97
CA LEU A 598 -6.51 6.36 -3.80
C LEU A 598 -5.10 6.43 -3.17
N LEU A 599 -4.63 5.36 -2.52
CA LEU A 599 -3.27 5.22 -2.02
C LEU A 599 -2.33 4.62 -3.08
N LEU A 600 -2.77 3.53 -3.73
CA LEU A 600 -1.92 2.69 -4.58
C LEU A 600 -1.75 3.23 -6.01
N GLN A 601 -2.64 4.10 -6.49
CA GLN A 601 -2.49 4.74 -7.80
C GLN A 601 -1.78 6.09 -7.63
N LYS A 602 -0.52 6.20 -8.11
CA LYS A 602 0.28 7.44 -8.10
C LYS A 602 -0.53 8.65 -8.60
N SER A 603 -1.17 8.50 -9.76
CA SER A 603 -2.04 9.50 -10.39
C SER A 603 -3.26 9.92 -9.55
N ALA A 604 -3.70 9.10 -8.60
CA ALA A 604 -4.76 9.47 -7.65
C ALA A 604 -4.21 10.23 -6.45
N ARG A 605 -3.02 9.87 -5.94
CA ARG A 605 -2.31 10.60 -4.87
C ARG A 605 -1.97 12.02 -5.30
N GLU A 606 -1.33 12.18 -6.46
CA GLU A 606 -0.99 13.46 -7.07
C GLU A 606 -2.24 14.33 -7.28
N ALA A 607 -3.29 13.74 -7.87
CA ALA A 607 -4.56 14.43 -8.07
C ALA A 607 -5.34 14.71 -6.78
N LEU A 608 -4.86 14.32 -5.60
CA LEU A 608 -5.41 14.63 -4.27
C LEU A 608 -4.51 15.55 -3.43
N GLY A 609 -3.25 15.78 -3.81
CA GLY A 609 -2.25 16.42 -2.94
C GLY A 609 -1.80 15.51 -1.78
N ILE A 610 -1.71 14.19 -2.01
CA ILE A 610 -1.22 13.23 -1.02
C ILE A 610 0.28 13.02 -1.23
N ASP A 611 1.07 13.76 -0.46
CA ASP A 611 2.46 13.41 -0.15
C ASP A 611 2.51 12.30 0.91
N LEU A 612 3.51 11.41 0.80
CA LEU A 612 3.80 10.36 1.78
C LEU A 612 5.14 10.56 2.50
N LYS A 613 5.95 11.57 2.13
CA LYS A 613 7.29 11.83 2.67
C LYS A 613 7.29 11.95 4.20
N ASP A 614 7.95 11.00 4.87
CA ASP A 614 7.97 10.81 6.34
C ASP A 614 6.58 10.71 7.02
N GLN A 615 5.55 10.27 6.27
CA GLN A 615 4.20 10.01 6.78
C GLN A 615 3.98 8.52 7.10
N ILE A 616 3.00 8.19 7.95
CA ILE A 616 2.68 6.80 8.31
C ILE A 616 1.59 6.26 7.38
N VAL A 617 1.79 5.04 6.85
CA VAL A 617 0.81 4.34 6.02
C VAL A 617 0.35 3.05 6.72
N LEU A 618 -0.93 2.99 7.09
CA LEU A 618 -1.57 1.80 7.66
C LEU A 618 -2.47 1.16 6.61
N ILE A 619 -2.22 -0.09 6.22
CA ILE A 619 -3.03 -0.82 5.24
C ILE A 619 -3.74 -1.98 5.97
N ASP A 620 -5.06 -1.85 6.12
CA ASP A 620 -5.91 -2.82 6.81
C ASP A 620 -6.65 -3.77 5.85
N GLU A 621 -6.67 -5.06 6.21
CA GLU A 621 -6.95 -6.21 5.35
C GLU A 621 -5.98 -6.35 4.16
N ALA A 622 -4.68 -6.15 4.46
CA ALA A 622 -3.55 -6.26 3.54
C ALA A 622 -3.43 -7.62 2.83
N HIS A 623 -4.15 -8.66 3.27
CA HIS A 623 -4.30 -9.93 2.53
C HIS A 623 -4.90 -9.75 1.12
N ASN A 624 -5.53 -8.60 0.85
CA ASN A 624 -6.06 -8.22 -0.46
C ASN A 624 -5.11 -7.30 -1.27
N LEU A 625 -3.97 -6.89 -0.72
CA LEU A 625 -3.08 -5.90 -1.33
C LEU A 625 -2.56 -6.39 -2.69
N ILE A 626 -1.95 -7.58 -2.73
CA ILE A 626 -1.42 -8.17 -3.97
C ILE A 626 -2.53 -8.37 -5.04
N PRO A 627 -3.68 -9.01 -4.75
CA PRO A 627 -4.81 -9.06 -5.69
C PRO A 627 -5.27 -7.69 -6.20
N THR A 628 -5.26 -6.66 -5.34
CA THR A 628 -5.69 -5.31 -5.73
C THR A 628 -4.66 -4.64 -6.63
N LEU A 629 -3.36 -4.71 -6.31
CA LEU A 629 -2.27 -4.18 -7.14
C LEU A 629 -2.30 -4.76 -8.55
N LEU A 630 -2.40 -6.09 -8.66
CA LEU A 630 -2.50 -6.79 -9.94
C LEU A 630 -3.76 -6.38 -10.71
N SER A 631 -4.91 -6.27 -10.02
CA SER A 631 -6.18 -5.85 -10.65
C SER A 631 -6.21 -4.38 -11.09
N LEU A 632 -5.55 -3.48 -10.36
CA LEU A 632 -5.41 -2.06 -10.72
C LEU A 632 -4.43 -1.84 -11.90
N SER A 633 -3.68 -2.89 -12.27
CA SER A 633 -2.63 -2.87 -13.28
C SER A 633 -2.91 -3.85 -14.44
N THR A 634 -4.18 -4.27 -14.59
CA THR A 634 -4.65 -5.18 -15.65
C THR A 634 -5.56 -4.39 -16.60
N ALA A 635 -5.09 -4.10 -17.80
CA ALA A 635 -5.83 -3.31 -18.80
C ALA A 635 -6.51 -4.20 -19.86
N TYR A 636 -7.69 -3.78 -20.31
CA TYR A 636 -8.54 -4.51 -21.24
C TYR A 636 -8.87 -3.66 -22.47
N LEU A 637 -8.60 -4.17 -23.67
CA LEU A 637 -8.88 -3.49 -24.93
C LEU A 637 -9.70 -4.40 -25.88
N PRO A 638 -11.02 -4.21 -25.98
CA PRO A 638 -11.85 -4.91 -26.97
C PRO A 638 -11.53 -4.47 -28.40
N GLN A 639 -11.59 -5.40 -29.36
CA GLN A 639 -11.40 -5.12 -30.80
C GLN A 639 -12.33 -4.00 -31.32
N SER A 640 -13.56 -3.92 -30.82
CA SER A 640 -14.53 -2.87 -31.15
C SER A 640 -14.08 -1.49 -30.69
N THR A 641 -13.57 -1.37 -29.45
CA THR A 641 -13.03 -0.14 -28.89
C THR A 641 -11.81 0.34 -29.66
N LEU A 642 -10.87 -0.56 -29.98
CA LEU A 642 -9.70 -0.24 -30.81
C LEU A 642 -10.11 0.26 -32.21
N THR A 643 -11.06 -0.43 -32.85
CA THR A 643 -11.52 -0.07 -34.20
C THR A 643 -12.19 1.32 -34.22
N LEU A 644 -13.02 1.60 -33.21
CA LEU A 644 -13.67 2.91 -33.04
C LEU A 644 -12.65 4.01 -32.75
N ALA A 645 -11.71 3.80 -31.82
CA ALA A 645 -10.65 4.77 -31.53
C ALA A 645 -9.80 5.08 -32.76
N PHE A 646 -9.42 4.06 -33.54
CA PHE A 646 -8.71 4.23 -34.80
C PHE A 646 -9.50 5.10 -35.82
N GLN A 647 -10.80 4.83 -35.98
CA GLN A 647 -11.67 5.61 -36.87
C GLN A 647 -11.77 7.07 -36.43
N GLN A 648 -12.03 7.33 -35.14
CA GLN A 648 -12.15 8.68 -34.57
C GLN A 648 -10.85 9.49 -34.76
N VAL A 649 -9.68 8.89 -34.46
CA VAL A 649 -8.37 9.54 -34.68
C VAL A 649 -8.13 9.82 -36.17
N CYS A 650 -8.44 8.88 -37.07
CA CYS A 650 -8.26 9.08 -38.52
C CYS A 650 -9.14 10.22 -39.07
N ILE A 651 -10.41 10.28 -38.67
CA ILE A 651 -11.34 11.35 -39.07
C ILE A 651 -10.79 12.70 -38.61
N TYR A 652 -10.43 12.82 -37.33
CA TYR A 652 -9.90 14.06 -36.75
C TYR A 652 -8.60 14.51 -37.44
N VAL A 653 -7.64 13.61 -37.64
CA VAL A 653 -6.37 13.90 -38.34
C VAL A 653 -6.62 14.31 -39.80
N SER A 654 -7.66 13.78 -40.45
CA SER A 654 -8.02 14.18 -41.82
C SER A 654 -8.62 15.59 -41.89
N ARG A 655 -9.53 15.95 -40.96
CA ARG A 655 -10.20 17.26 -40.89
C ARG A 655 -9.23 18.38 -40.50
N PHE A 656 -8.47 18.19 -39.43
CA PHE A 656 -7.62 19.23 -38.85
C PHE A 656 -6.18 19.25 -39.42
N LYS A 657 -5.93 18.53 -40.52
CA LYS A 657 -4.60 18.34 -41.12
C LYS A 657 -3.82 19.63 -41.39
N THR A 658 -4.51 20.70 -41.78
CA THR A 658 -3.94 22.02 -42.09
C THR A 658 -3.91 22.97 -40.89
N ARG A 659 -4.50 22.59 -39.76
CA ARG A 659 -4.67 23.43 -38.55
C ARG A 659 -3.86 22.94 -37.33
N LEU A 660 -3.36 21.72 -37.37
CA LEU A 660 -2.52 21.12 -36.32
C LEU A 660 -1.06 21.58 -36.43
N SER A 661 -0.40 21.83 -35.31
CA SER A 661 1.05 22.12 -35.27
C SER A 661 1.88 20.94 -35.80
N PRO A 662 3.12 21.15 -36.30
CA PRO A 662 3.97 20.07 -36.78
C PRO A 662 4.21 18.96 -35.73
N VAL A 663 4.36 19.35 -34.46
CA VAL A 663 4.53 18.46 -33.31
C VAL A 663 3.26 17.63 -33.09
N ASN A 664 2.10 18.27 -32.94
CA ASN A 664 0.82 17.58 -32.69
C ASN A 664 0.46 16.63 -33.85
N MET A 665 0.76 17.05 -35.08
CA MET A 665 0.65 16.24 -36.29
C MET A 665 1.61 15.03 -36.30
N LEU A 666 2.81 15.14 -35.73
CA LEU A 666 3.77 14.03 -35.59
C LEU A 666 3.28 12.98 -34.59
N HIS A 667 2.89 13.38 -33.37
CA HIS A 667 2.39 12.44 -32.36
C HIS A 667 1.09 11.76 -32.82
N LEU A 668 0.15 12.50 -33.42
CA LEU A 668 -1.08 11.92 -33.98
C LEU A 668 -0.80 10.97 -35.15
N LYS A 669 0.17 11.25 -36.03
CA LYS A 669 0.60 10.30 -37.09
C LYS A 669 1.19 9.01 -36.50
N ARG A 670 2.07 9.12 -35.50
CA ARG A 670 2.66 7.96 -34.82
C ARG A 670 1.56 7.10 -34.15
N LEU A 671 0.60 7.74 -33.49
CA LEU A 671 -0.58 7.09 -32.91
C LEU A 671 -1.42 6.36 -33.97
N VAL A 672 -1.71 7.00 -35.11
CA VAL A 672 -2.41 6.33 -36.24
C VAL A 672 -1.65 5.10 -36.74
N ILE A 673 -0.32 5.17 -36.86
CA ILE A 673 0.52 4.03 -37.28
C ILE A 673 0.47 2.89 -36.25
N PHE A 674 0.54 3.19 -34.94
CA PHE A 674 0.41 2.20 -33.88
C PHE A 674 -0.96 1.50 -33.90
N LEU A 675 -2.04 2.27 -33.99
CA LEU A 675 -3.41 1.74 -33.98
C LEU A 675 -3.74 0.96 -35.26
N ASP A 676 -3.26 1.38 -36.43
CA ASP A 676 -3.36 0.65 -37.69
C ASP A 676 -2.66 -0.71 -37.61
N ALA A 677 -1.43 -0.75 -37.09
CA ALA A 677 -0.67 -1.98 -36.91
C ALA A 677 -1.34 -2.94 -35.92
N LEU A 678 -1.77 -2.44 -34.75
CA LEU A 678 -2.44 -3.26 -33.73
C LEU A 678 -3.78 -3.79 -34.25
N LYS A 679 -4.56 -2.96 -34.95
CA LYS A 679 -5.83 -3.38 -35.57
C LYS A 679 -5.59 -4.50 -36.59
N LYS A 680 -4.64 -4.33 -37.52
CA LYS A 680 -4.31 -5.33 -38.55
C LYS A 680 -3.84 -6.64 -37.94
N TYR A 681 -3.03 -6.59 -36.88
CA TYR A 681 -2.59 -7.77 -36.15
C TYR A 681 -3.77 -8.53 -35.52
N VAL A 682 -4.70 -7.82 -34.87
CA VAL A 682 -5.94 -8.40 -34.30
C VAL A 682 -6.85 -9.01 -35.37
N GLU A 683 -6.99 -8.36 -36.52
CA GLU A 683 -7.78 -8.86 -37.66
C GLU A 683 -7.17 -10.15 -38.25
N LEU A 684 -5.85 -10.17 -38.48
CA LEU A 684 -5.13 -11.38 -38.92
C LEU A 684 -5.30 -12.51 -37.91
N TRP A 685 -5.04 -12.26 -36.62
CA TRP A 685 -5.16 -13.24 -35.55
C TRP A 685 -6.58 -13.84 -35.46
N LYS A 686 -7.63 -13.02 -35.62
CA LYS A 686 -9.03 -13.50 -35.72
C LYS A 686 -9.20 -14.47 -36.89
N THR A 687 -8.64 -14.19 -38.07
CA THR A 687 -8.79 -15.05 -39.26
C THR A 687 -7.99 -16.35 -39.24
N GLU A 688 -6.88 -16.38 -38.49
CA GLU A 688 -6.06 -17.59 -38.29
C GLU A 688 -6.69 -18.49 -37.24
N ARG A 689 -6.98 -17.96 -36.05
CA ARG A 689 -7.45 -18.75 -34.89
C ARG A 689 -8.89 -19.23 -35.02
N THR A 690 -9.74 -18.59 -35.82
CA THR A 690 -11.10 -19.11 -36.14
C THR A 690 -11.10 -20.42 -36.94
N LYS A 691 -9.95 -20.86 -37.46
CA LYS A 691 -9.77 -22.16 -38.13
C LYS A 691 -9.02 -23.19 -37.26
N GLY A 692 -8.52 -22.79 -36.09
CA GLY A 692 -7.69 -23.61 -35.20
C GLY A 692 -8.44 -24.17 -33.99
N LYS A 693 -7.78 -25.07 -33.24
CA LYS A 693 -8.28 -25.57 -31.94
C LYS A 693 -7.89 -24.68 -30.75
N GLU A 694 -6.91 -23.80 -30.91
CA GLU A 694 -6.43 -22.89 -29.86
C GLU A 694 -7.15 -21.54 -29.97
N GLN A 695 -7.90 -21.17 -28.94
CA GLN A 695 -8.73 -19.95 -28.87
C GLN A 695 -8.09 -18.81 -28.06
N ILE A 696 -6.90 -19.06 -27.49
CA ILE A 696 -6.17 -18.15 -26.60
C ILE A 696 -4.69 -18.19 -26.99
N GLU A 697 -4.06 -17.02 -27.06
CA GLU A 697 -2.61 -16.88 -27.24
C GLU A 697 -2.06 -15.89 -26.22
N VAL A 698 -0.84 -16.15 -25.70
CA VAL A 698 -0.21 -15.33 -24.65
C VAL A 698 1.24 -15.06 -25.04
N MET A 699 1.66 -13.80 -24.94
CA MET A 699 2.99 -13.32 -25.36
C MET A 699 3.55 -12.26 -24.41
N THR A 700 4.84 -11.97 -24.55
CA THR A 700 5.49 -10.83 -23.86
C THR A 700 5.18 -9.51 -24.57
N VAL A 701 5.41 -8.39 -23.86
CA VAL A 701 5.26 -7.04 -24.43
C VAL A 701 6.21 -6.83 -25.61
N GLY A 702 7.49 -7.16 -25.45
CA GLY A 702 8.50 -7.07 -26.52
C GLY A 702 8.19 -7.97 -27.72
N GLU A 703 7.64 -9.16 -27.51
CA GLU A 703 7.19 -10.03 -28.60
C GLU A 703 6.01 -9.40 -29.38
N LEU A 704 5.02 -8.83 -28.69
CA LEU A 704 3.92 -8.10 -29.36
C LEU A 704 4.48 -6.94 -30.19
N ILE A 705 5.32 -6.07 -29.61
CA ILE A 705 5.92 -4.93 -30.33
C ILE A 705 6.74 -5.41 -31.53
N GLY A 706 7.45 -6.53 -31.42
CA GLY A 706 8.15 -7.18 -32.52
C GLY A 706 7.20 -7.66 -33.64
N ARG A 707 6.09 -8.31 -33.29
CA ARG A 707 5.05 -8.78 -34.23
C ARG A 707 4.27 -7.63 -34.89
N LEU A 708 4.10 -6.49 -34.21
CA LEU A 708 3.55 -5.24 -34.79
C LEU A 708 4.52 -4.59 -35.82
N GLY A 709 5.79 -5.02 -35.82
CA GLY A 709 6.76 -4.76 -36.88
C GLY A 709 7.63 -3.52 -36.67
N LYS A 710 8.71 -3.45 -37.45
CA LYS A 710 9.80 -2.45 -37.28
C LYS A 710 9.33 -0.99 -37.26
N LYS A 711 8.22 -0.65 -37.94
CA LYS A 711 7.64 0.71 -37.92
C LYS A 711 7.03 1.10 -36.58
N VAL A 712 6.57 0.14 -35.78
CA VAL A 712 6.05 0.37 -34.42
C VAL A 712 7.18 0.31 -33.40
N SER A 713 8.15 -0.58 -33.59
CA SER A 713 9.32 -0.70 -32.70
C SER A 713 10.16 0.58 -32.61
N GLY A 714 10.12 1.46 -33.62
CA GLY A 714 10.75 2.79 -33.60
C GLY A 714 9.84 3.93 -33.10
N ILE A 715 8.69 3.64 -32.50
CA ILE A 715 7.78 4.63 -31.92
C ILE A 715 7.98 4.66 -30.40
N ASN A 716 8.41 5.80 -29.87
CA ASN A 716 8.40 6.01 -28.43
C ASN A 716 6.95 6.17 -27.93
N LEU A 717 6.47 5.21 -27.15
CA LEU A 717 5.12 5.23 -26.59
C LEU A 717 4.97 6.28 -25.48
N LEU A 718 6.03 6.53 -24.69
CA LEU A 718 6.06 7.58 -23.65
C LEU A 718 5.76 8.96 -24.23
N GLU A 719 6.37 9.30 -25.38
CA GLU A 719 6.14 10.57 -26.09
C GLU A 719 4.69 10.72 -26.59
N ILE A 720 4.00 9.63 -26.94
CA ILE A 720 2.59 9.70 -27.35
C ILE A 720 1.69 9.82 -26.11
N GLU A 721 2.01 9.09 -25.05
CA GLU A 721 1.28 9.08 -23.78
C GLU A 721 1.31 10.47 -23.12
N ALA A 722 2.50 11.05 -22.97
CA ALA A 722 2.70 12.41 -22.46
C ALA A 722 1.99 13.45 -23.34
N TYR A 723 2.02 13.28 -24.67
CA TYR A 723 1.27 14.14 -25.59
C TYR A 723 -0.25 14.01 -25.41
N LEU A 724 -0.80 12.81 -25.29
CA LEU A 724 -2.24 12.58 -25.09
C LEU A 724 -2.74 13.26 -23.81
N LYS A 725 -1.98 13.13 -22.71
CA LYS A 725 -2.21 13.83 -21.44
C LYS A 725 -2.12 15.36 -21.58
N LYS A 726 -0.97 15.90 -22.02
CA LYS A 726 -0.71 17.34 -22.09
C LYS A 726 -1.71 18.05 -23.01
N SER A 727 -1.91 17.53 -24.23
CA SER A 727 -2.80 18.13 -25.25
C SER A 727 -4.30 17.97 -24.97
N LYS A 728 -4.68 17.01 -24.11
CA LYS A 728 -6.05 16.53 -23.86
C LYS A 728 -6.79 16.08 -25.13
N VAL A 729 -6.07 15.79 -26.22
CA VAL A 729 -6.66 15.64 -27.56
C VAL A 729 -7.67 14.49 -27.65
N ALA A 730 -7.54 13.46 -26.80
CA ALA A 730 -8.51 12.37 -26.69
C ALA A 730 -9.96 12.85 -26.47
N ARG A 731 -10.18 13.88 -25.65
CA ARG A 731 -11.50 14.45 -25.41
C ARG A 731 -11.99 15.34 -26.55
N LYS A 732 -11.08 16.03 -27.25
CA LYS A 732 -11.39 16.85 -28.43
C LYS A 732 -11.76 15.97 -29.64
N ILE A 733 -11.07 14.83 -29.81
CA ILE A 733 -11.41 13.78 -30.79
C ILE A 733 -12.79 13.18 -30.50
N ALA A 734 -13.09 12.83 -29.25
CA ALA A 734 -14.40 12.29 -28.87
C ALA A 734 -15.53 13.31 -29.12
N GLY A 735 -15.42 14.52 -28.57
CA GLY A 735 -16.43 15.57 -28.74
C GLY A 735 -16.66 15.99 -30.20
N TYR A 736 -15.61 15.99 -31.04
CA TYR A 736 -15.78 16.20 -32.49
C TYR A 736 -16.57 15.05 -33.14
N SER A 737 -16.22 13.80 -32.80
CA SER A 737 -16.90 12.61 -33.32
C SER A 737 -18.38 12.56 -32.93
N ASP A 738 -18.71 12.96 -31.69
CA ASP A 738 -20.09 13.06 -31.22
C ASP A 738 -20.85 14.19 -31.93
N LYS A 739 -20.24 15.38 -32.06
CA LYS A 739 -20.80 16.53 -32.83
C LYS A 739 -21.02 16.20 -34.31
N GLN A 740 -20.24 15.27 -34.89
CA GLN A 740 -20.46 14.73 -36.23
C GLN A 740 -21.60 13.70 -36.26
N ALA A 741 -21.62 12.74 -35.33
CA ALA A 741 -22.67 11.71 -35.26
C ALA A 741 -24.07 12.29 -34.97
N GLU A 742 -24.18 13.40 -34.24
CA GLU A 742 -25.43 14.14 -34.06
C GLU A 742 -25.93 14.75 -35.38
N LYS A 743 -25.04 15.31 -36.21
CA LYS A 743 -25.36 15.85 -37.54
C LYS A 743 -25.77 14.74 -38.53
N GLU A 744 -25.09 13.60 -38.48
CA GLU A 744 -25.35 12.43 -39.34
C GLU A 744 -26.54 11.56 -38.86
N ASN A 745 -27.12 11.89 -37.70
CA ASN A 745 -28.39 11.37 -37.21
C ASN A 745 -28.40 9.85 -36.86
N ASP A 746 -27.23 9.20 -36.79
CA ASP A 746 -27.05 7.74 -36.67
C ASP A 746 -27.72 7.12 -35.39
N PRO A 747 -28.60 6.10 -35.53
CA PRO A 747 -29.31 5.48 -34.41
C PRO A 747 -28.45 4.55 -33.53
N MET A 748 -27.35 4.00 -34.05
CA MET A 748 -26.41 3.14 -33.33
C MET A 748 -25.45 3.97 -32.47
N LEU A 749 -24.89 5.04 -33.02
CA LEU A 749 -24.07 6.01 -32.27
C LEU A 749 -24.88 6.76 -31.21
N LYS A 750 -26.14 7.16 -31.51
CA LYS A 750 -27.07 7.68 -30.48
C LYS A 750 -27.28 6.72 -29.30
N ARG A 751 -27.06 5.42 -29.47
CA ARG A 751 -27.15 4.42 -28.39
C ARG A 751 -25.85 4.31 -27.57
N GLN A 752 -24.71 4.80 -28.08
CA GLN A 752 -23.46 4.99 -27.34
C GLN A 752 -23.42 6.35 -26.64
N VAL A 753 -23.75 7.45 -27.33
CA VAL A 753 -23.83 8.80 -26.75
C VAL A 753 -24.79 8.85 -25.57
N ARG A 754 -25.98 8.23 -25.68
CA ARG A 754 -26.95 8.11 -24.56
C ARG A 754 -26.51 7.19 -23.41
N ARG A 755 -25.35 6.53 -23.48
CA ARG A 755 -24.91 5.54 -22.48
C ARG A 755 -23.86 6.04 -21.50
N GLY A 756 -23.19 7.16 -21.77
CA GLY A 756 -22.06 7.63 -20.95
C GLY A 756 -20.94 6.58 -20.93
N ALA A 757 -20.05 6.66 -21.93
CA ALA A 757 -18.95 5.74 -22.09
C ALA A 757 -17.64 6.52 -22.11
N VAL A 758 -16.66 6.03 -21.34
CA VAL A 758 -15.27 6.51 -21.35
C VAL A 758 -14.79 6.62 -22.82
N PRO A 759 -14.21 7.76 -23.24
CA PRO A 759 -13.70 7.94 -24.59
C PRO A 759 -12.83 6.74 -25.03
N PRO A 760 -13.08 6.13 -26.21
CA PRO A 760 -12.37 4.94 -26.66
C PRO A 760 -10.84 5.08 -26.64
N LEU A 761 -10.33 6.30 -26.85
CA LEU A 761 -8.91 6.58 -26.82
C LEU A 761 -8.29 6.56 -25.40
N HIS A 762 -9.03 6.84 -24.33
CA HIS A 762 -8.51 6.68 -22.95
C HIS A 762 -8.30 5.20 -22.59
N ILE A 763 -9.15 4.29 -23.10
CA ILE A 763 -8.99 2.83 -22.89
C ILE A 763 -7.76 2.32 -23.66
N VAL A 764 -7.50 2.91 -24.84
CA VAL A 764 -6.27 2.70 -25.62
C VAL A 764 -5.04 3.26 -24.89
N GLU A 765 -5.14 4.45 -24.28
CA GLU A 765 -4.09 5.10 -23.49
C GLU A 765 -3.70 4.27 -22.26
N GLU A 766 -4.68 3.75 -21.51
CA GLU A 766 -4.49 2.83 -20.37
C GLU A 766 -3.82 1.51 -20.81
N PHE A 767 -4.19 0.97 -21.97
CA PHE A 767 -3.54 -0.20 -22.55
C PHE A 767 -2.11 0.10 -23.05
N MET A 768 -1.87 1.28 -23.64
CA MET A 768 -0.52 1.73 -24.06
C MET A 768 0.42 1.93 -22.86
N LEU A 769 -0.05 2.57 -21.78
CA LEU A 769 0.67 2.65 -20.50
C LEU A 769 1.06 1.27 -19.98
N SER A 770 0.13 0.31 -20.06
CA SER A 770 0.37 -1.06 -19.61
C SER A 770 1.45 -1.76 -20.45
N LEU A 771 1.58 -1.43 -21.74
CA LEU A 771 2.65 -1.89 -22.63
C LEU A 771 4.00 -1.16 -22.44
N MET A 772 4.10 -0.19 -21.53
CA MET A 772 5.36 0.49 -21.19
C MET A 772 6.07 -0.11 -19.97
N ASN A 773 5.40 -1.00 -19.22
CA ASN A 773 6.02 -1.82 -18.19
C ASN A 773 7.08 -2.78 -18.78
N THR A 774 7.97 -3.30 -17.94
CA THR A 774 9.02 -4.23 -18.42
C THR A 774 8.41 -5.47 -19.08
N SER A 775 9.11 -6.01 -20.09
CA SER A 775 8.62 -7.19 -20.83
C SER A 775 8.58 -8.47 -20.00
N ASP A 776 9.29 -8.49 -18.86
CA ASP A 776 9.29 -9.63 -17.94
C ASP A 776 8.13 -9.58 -16.95
N ASP A 777 7.80 -8.38 -16.46
CA ASP A 777 6.76 -8.16 -15.43
C ASP A 777 5.34 -8.34 -15.96
N GLY A 778 5.10 -8.26 -17.28
CA GLY A 778 3.77 -8.29 -17.87
C GLY A 778 3.58 -9.32 -19.00
N ARG A 779 2.32 -9.63 -19.31
CA ARG A 779 1.90 -10.47 -20.44
C ARG A 779 0.72 -9.88 -21.17
N VAL A 780 0.67 -10.07 -22.48
CA VAL A 780 -0.53 -9.77 -23.29
C VAL A 780 -1.18 -11.09 -23.70
N THR A 781 -2.47 -11.21 -23.40
CA THR A 781 -3.32 -12.31 -23.81
C THR A 781 -4.30 -11.85 -24.88
N PHE A 782 -4.47 -12.66 -25.92
CA PHE A 782 -5.50 -12.52 -26.95
C PHE A 782 -6.47 -13.69 -26.81
N SER A 783 -7.77 -13.40 -26.74
CA SER A 783 -8.82 -14.41 -26.58
C SER A 783 -10.06 -14.11 -27.43
N LEU A 784 -10.71 -15.16 -27.93
CA LEU A 784 -11.99 -15.05 -28.63
C LEU A 784 -13.16 -15.00 -27.63
N ALA A 785 -13.77 -13.82 -27.47
CA ALA A 785 -14.97 -13.64 -26.68
C ALA A 785 -16.18 -14.23 -27.42
N HIS A 786 -16.76 -15.31 -26.88
CA HIS A 786 -17.83 -16.08 -27.53
C HIS A 786 -19.19 -15.81 -26.89
N ASN A 787 -19.75 -14.63 -27.16
CA ASN A 787 -21.10 -14.26 -26.71
C ASN A 787 -22.16 -15.05 -27.52
N PRO A 788 -23.06 -15.82 -26.88
CA PRO A 788 -24.08 -16.57 -27.60
C PRO A 788 -25.02 -15.62 -28.36
N GLY A 789 -25.05 -15.74 -29.69
CA GLY A 789 -25.84 -14.89 -30.58
C GLY A 789 -25.13 -13.64 -31.13
N GLN A 790 -23.81 -13.52 -30.96
CA GLN A 790 -22.99 -12.49 -31.60
C GLN A 790 -21.79 -13.10 -32.34
N GLU A 791 -21.18 -12.34 -33.24
CA GLU A 791 -19.86 -12.71 -33.79
C GLU A 791 -18.82 -12.84 -32.67
N SER A 792 -17.89 -13.79 -32.82
CA SER A 792 -16.72 -13.85 -31.95
C SER A 792 -15.83 -12.62 -32.16
N ALA A 793 -15.66 -11.82 -31.11
CA ALA A 793 -14.79 -10.66 -31.08
C ALA A 793 -13.46 -11.03 -30.42
N VAL A 794 -12.36 -10.36 -30.81
CA VAL A 794 -11.09 -10.49 -30.07
C VAL A 794 -11.10 -9.55 -28.88
N GLU A 795 -10.75 -10.08 -27.72
CA GLU A 795 -10.43 -9.34 -26.52
C GLU A 795 -8.91 -9.38 -26.30
N MET A 796 -8.30 -8.22 -26.09
CA MET A 796 -6.91 -8.09 -25.67
C MET A 796 -6.86 -7.74 -24.19
N LYS A 797 -6.02 -8.43 -23.44
CA LYS A 797 -5.83 -8.23 -22.01
C LYS A 797 -4.34 -8.14 -21.70
N TYR A 798 -3.91 -7.00 -21.18
CA TYR A 798 -2.61 -6.92 -20.49
C TYR A 798 -2.81 -7.35 -19.04
N GLN A 799 -1.92 -8.20 -18.54
CA GLN A 799 -1.85 -8.60 -17.15
C GLN A 799 -0.45 -8.36 -16.60
N LEU A 800 -0.36 -7.60 -15.50
CA LEU A 800 0.83 -7.52 -14.67
C LEU A 800 0.99 -8.82 -13.86
N LEU A 801 2.21 -9.33 -13.77
CA LEU A 801 2.61 -10.49 -12.96
C LEU A 801 3.38 -10.07 -11.70
N ASN A 802 4.15 -9.00 -11.79
CA ASN A 802 4.96 -8.45 -10.69
C ASN A 802 4.24 -7.28 -9.98
N PRO A 803 3.75 -7.44 -8.74
CA PRO A 803 3.09 -6.35 -8.02
C PRO A 803 4.06 -5.37 -7.34
N ALA A 804 5.36 -5.70 -7.21
CA ALA A 804 6.30 -4.94 -6.39
C ALA A 804 6.58 -3.49 -6.89
N PRO A 805 6.82 -3.22 -8.20
CA PRO A 805 7.14 -1.86 -8.66
C PRO A 805 6.05 -0.84 -8.35
N ASN A 806 4.78 -1.28 -8.41
CA ASN A 806 3.61 -0.42 -8.16
C ASN A 806 3.34 -0.21 -6.65
N PHE A 807 4.12 -0.84 -5.77
CA PHE A 807 4.09 -0.62 -4.33
C PHE A 807 5.39 0.00 -3.79
N LEU A 808 6.52 -0.18 -4.48
CA LEU A 808 7.84 0.35 -4.14
C LEU A 808 7.81 1.83 -3.74
N GLN A 809 7.19 2.68 -4.54
CA GLN A 809 7.08 4.12 -4.27
C GLN A 809 6.41 4.42 -2.92
N VAL A 810 5.38 3.66 -2.52
CA VAL A 810 4.68 3.82 -1.23
C VAL A 810 5.55 3.37 -0.05
N VAL A 811 6.51 2.48 -0.31
CA VAL A 811 7.46 1.93 0.68
C VAL A 811 8.70 2.82 0.86
N GLU A 812 9.11 3.52 -0.20
CA GLU A 812 10.28 4.41 -0.19
C GLU A 812 9.95 5.83 0.29
N GLU A 813 8.76 6.36 -0.03
CA GLU A 813 8.33 7.69 0.42
C GLU A 813 7.88 7.72 1.90
N ALA A 814 7.18 6.67 2.35
CA ALA A 814 6.59 6.63 3.69
C ALA A 814 7.62 6.41 4.81
N ARG A 815 7.38 7.01 5.99
CA ARG A 815 8.17 6.75 7.21
C ARG A 815 8.15 5.29 7.61
N SER A 816 6.96 4.70 7.56
CA SER A 816 6.67 3.34 8.02
C SER A 816 5.40 2.84 7.34
N VAL A 817 5.42 1.59 6.89
CA VAL A 817 4.29 0.92 6.24
C VAL A 817 3.86 -0.27 7.07
N VAL A 818 2.63 -0.22 7.60
CA VAL A 818 2.02 -1.29 8.41
C VAL A 818 1.05 -2.07 7.54
N LEU A 819 1.36 -3.34 7.25
CA LEU A 819 0.45 -4.26 6.55
C LEU A 819 -0.29 -5.13 7.56
N ALA A 820 -1.54 -4.78 7.90
CA ALA A 820 -2.34 -5.50 8.88
C ALA A 820 -3.43 -6.37 8.20
N GLY A 821 -3.63 -7.60 8.68
CA GLY A 821 -4.69 -8.48 8.18
C GLY A 821 -5.08 -9.59 9.14
N GLY A 822 -6.34 -10.06 9.02
CA GLY A 822 -6.84 -11.17 9.85
C GLY A 822 -6.27 -12.55 9.50
N THR A 823 -5.72 -12.69 8.30
CA THR A 823 -5.28 -13.96 7.69
C THR A 823 -4.11 -13.71 6.74
N MET A 824 -2.95 -13.34 7.30
CA MET A 824 -1.74 -13.06 6.51
C MET A 824 -0.86 -14.32 6.31
N SER A 825 -1.11 -15.40 7.06
CA SER A 825 -0.42 -16.67 6.90
C SER A 825 -0.75 -17.37 5.57
N PRO A 826 0.25 -17.75 4.75
CA PRO A 826 1.69 -17.65 5.01
C PRO A 826 2.30 -16.29 4.64
N ILE A 827 2.92 -15.61 5.62
CA ILE A 827 3.46 -14.25 5.48
C ILE A 827 4.61 -14.18 4.45
N SER A 828 5.34 -15.28 4.25
CA SER A 828 6.37 -15.39 3.21
C SER A 828 5.85 -15.05 1.82
N ASP A 829 4.62 -15.44 1.47
CA ASP A 829 4.01 -15.15 0.16
C ASP A 829 3.91 -13.65 -0.14
N VAL A 830 3.77 -12.82 0.90
CA VAL A 830 3.72 -11.35 0.81
C VAL A 830 5.14 -10.76 0.69
N ILE A 831 6.10 -11.29 1.46
CA ILE A 831 7.51 -10.88 1.41
C ILE A 831 8.10 -11.20 0.03
N ASP A 832 7.91 -12.43 -0.46
CA ASP A 832 8.45 -12.91 -1.73
C ASP A 832 7.86 -12.24 -2.98
N GLN A 833 6.71 -11.57 -2.86
CA GLN A 833 6.04 -10.89 -3.99
C GLN A 833 6.11 -9.37 -3.95
N LEU A 834 6.32 -8.74 -2.78
CA LEU A 834 6.38 -7.28 -2.67
C LEU A 834 7.76 -6.75 -2.26
N PHE A 835 8.50 -7.46 -1.39
CA PHE A 835 9.56 -6.84 -0.58
C PHE A 835 10.97 -7.41 -0.82
N LEU A 836 11.19 -8.14 -1.90
CA LEU A 836 12.50 -8.71 -2.28
C LEU A 836 13.62 -7.66 -2.41
N HIS A 837 13.28 -6.41 -2.68
CA HIS A 837 14.21 -5.30 -2.81
C HIS A 837 14.64 -4.70 -1.45
N LEU A 838 13.94 -5.02 -0.34
CA LEU A 838 14.24 -4.46 0.98
C LEU A 838 15.31 -5.29 1.71
N PRO A 839 16.31 -4.65 2.34
CA PRO A 839 17.21 -5.34 3.26
C PRO A 839 16.43 -5.81 4.49
N SER A 840 16.74 -7.01 4.99
CA SER A 840 15.95 -7.66 6.06
C SER A 840 15.83 -6.82 7.34
N GLY A 841 16.79 -5.95 7.64
CA GLY A 841 16.73 -5.03 8.79
C GLY A 841 15.64 -3.96 8.72
N LYS A 842 15.12 -3.63 7.52
CA LYS A 842 13.97 -2.73 7.33
C LYS A 842 12.61 -3.43 7.50
N MET A 843 12.56 -4.75 7.67
CA MET A 843 11.32 -5.52 7.81
C MET A 843 11.13 -6.14 9.19
N THR A 844 9.91 -6.11 9.71
CA THR A 844 9.48 -6.89 10.88
C THR A 844 8.17 -7.63 10.59
N THR A 845 7.91 -8.70 11.34
CA THR A 845 6.64 -9.44 11.25
C THR A 845 6.11 -9.75 12.65
N PHE A 846 4.80 -9.67 12.83
CA PHE A 846 4.10 -10.02 14.06
C PHE A 846 2.91 -10.91 13.76
N SER A 847 2.64 -11.92 14.60
CA SER A 847 1.49 -12.83 14.45
C SER A 847 0.86 -13.08 15.81
N CYS A 848 -0.34 -12.56 16.00
CA CYS A 848 -1.11 -12.66 17.23
C CYS A 848 -1.68 -14.07 17.42
N GLY A 849 -1.67 -14.56 18.67
CA GLY A 849 -2.53 -15.68 19.07
C GLY A 849 -4.02 -15.33 18.95
N HIS A 850 -4.89 -16.34 18.95
CA HIS A 850 -6.34 -16.12 19.04
C HIS A 850 -6.76 -15.95 20.51
N ILE A 851 -7.73 -15.07 20.76
CA ILE A 851 -8.22 -14.72 22.10
C ILE A 851 -9.16 -15.79 22.72
N ILE A 852 -9.62 -16.78 21.94
CA ILE A 852 -10.58 -17.76 22.45
C ILE A 852 -9.90 -18.80 23.33
N PRO A 853 -10.54 -19.27 24.41
CA PRO A 853 -10.15 -20.51 25.07
C PRO A 853 -10.07 -21.64 24.04
N GLU A 854 -9.02 -22.46 24.10
CA GLU A 854 -8.83 -23.55 23.14
C GLU A 854 -9.92 -24.63 23.16
N SER A 855 -10.83 -24.59 24.14
CA SER A 855 -12.01 -25.46 24.24
C SER A 855 -13.21 -24.94 23.45
N ASN A 856 -13.22 -23.66 23.05
CA ASN A 856 -14.31 -23.01 22.31
C ASN A 856 -14.28 -23.34 20.80
N LEU A 857 -13.20 -23.95 20.32
CA LEU A 857 -13.01 -24.32 18.92
C LEU A 857 -12.81 -25.83 18.80
N GLN A 858 -13.63 -26.47 17.95
CA GLN A 858 -13.37 -27.84 17.50
C GLN A 858 -13.15 -27.84 15.99
N THR A 859 -11.95 -28.24 15.53
CA THR A 859 -11.64 -28.38 14.10
C THR A 859 -11.51 -29.85 13.73
N LEU A 860 -12.34 -30.32 12.79
CA LEU A 860 -12.33 -31.71 12.31
C LEU A 860 -12.04 -31.75 10.80
N VAL A 861 -11.06 -32.57 10.40
CA VAL A 861 -10.86 -32.96 8.99
C VAL A 861 -11.60 -34.26 8.72
N VAL A 862 -12.49 -34.23 7.73
CA VAL A 862 -13.45 -35.30 7.46
C VAL A 862 -13.14 -35.93 6.10
N GLY A 863 -12.29 -36.96 6.10
CA GLY A 863 -11.80 -37.60 4.87
C GLY A 863 -12.70 -38.68 4.25
N LYS A 864 -13.75 -39.14 4.96
CA LYS A 864 -14.67 -40.21 4.51
C LYS A 864 -16.11 -39.90 4.88
N GLY A 865 -17.05 -40.26 4.00
CA GLY A 865 -18.49 -40.11 4.23
C GLY A 865 -19.14 -41.31 4.94
N PRO A 866 -20.47 -41.29 5.15
CA PRO A 866 -21.20 -42.30 5.94
C PRO A 866 -21.08 -43.72 5.38
N THR A 867 -20.98 -43.85 4.05
CA THR A 867 -20.80 -45.11 3.31
C THR A 867 -19.34 -45.58 3.23
N GLY A 868 -18.41 -44.94 3.95
CA GLY A 868 -16.98 -45.27 3.97
C GLY A 868 -16.16 -44.74 2.78
N GLY A 869 -16.81 -44.37 1.67
CA GLY A 869 -16.15 -43.76 0.49
C GLY A 869 -15.44 -42.45 0.82
N GLU A 870 -14.34 -42.17 0.12
CA GLU A 870 -13.46 -41.03 0.37
C GLU A 870 -14.01 -39.70 -0.15
N LEU A 871 -13.86 -38.65 0.65
CA LEU A 871 -14.28 -37.29 0.32
C LEU A 871 -13.08 -36.51 -0.27
N GLU A 872 -13.02 -36.45 -1.59
CA GLU A 872 -12.00 -35.68 -2.33
C GLU A 872 -12.65 -34.90 -3.48
N PHE A 873 -12.76 -33.58 -3.34
CA PHE A 873 -13.47 -32.71 -4.27
C PHE A 873 -12.52 -32.08 -5.30
N LYS A 874 -11.79 -32.93 -6.04
CA LYS A 874 -11.07 -32.55 -7.27
C LYS A 874 -12.05 -32.18 -8.39
N ALA A 875 -11.63 -31.34 -9.34
CA ALA A 875 -12.50 -30.84 -10.42
C ALA A 875 -13.22 -31.96 -11.19
N ASP A 876 -12.52 -33.07 -11.47
CA ASP A 876 -13.07 -34.22 -12.19
C ASP A 876 -14.14 -34.97 -11.38
N LYS A 877 -13.99 -34.99 -10.04
CA LYS A 877 -14.93 -35.59 -9.08
C LYS A 877 -16.09 -34.66 -8.70
N GLN A 878 -15.97 -33.35 -8.94
CA GLN A 878 -17.05 -32.38 -8.67
C GLN A 878 -18.27 -32.55 -9.61
N GLY A 879 -18.16 -33.34 -10.67
CA GLY A 879 -19.29 -33.76 -11.51
C GLY A 879 -19.95 -35.08 -11.09
N ASP A 880 -19.37 -35.81 -10.13
CA ASP A 880 -19.83 -37.16 -9.78
C ASP A 880 -21.06 -37.12 -8.86
N SER A 881 -22.18 -37.66 -9.38
CA SER A 881 -23.45 -37.79 -8.66
C SER A 881 -23.33 -38.61 -7.37
N THR A 882 -22.44 -39.60 -7.32
CA THR A 882 -22.21 -40.43 -6.13
C THR A 882 -21.56 -39.61 -5.01
N VAL A 883 -20.53 -38.82 -5.33
CA VAL A 883 -19.82 -37.92 -4.40
C VAL A 883 -20.75 -36.80 -3.92
N ILE A 884 -21.58 -36.24 -4.80
CA ILE A 884 -22.57 -35.19 -4.46
C ILE A 884 -23.69 -35.75 -3.57
N SER A 885 -24.13 -36.99 -3.81
CA SER A 885 -25.11 -37.69 -2.96
C SER A 885 -24.52 -37.99 -1.58
N GLN A 886 -23.27 -38.47 -1.51
CA GLN A 886 -22.56 -38.72 -0.26
C GLN A 886 -22.35 -37.42 0.54
N LEU A 887 -21.96 -36.32 -0.12
CA LEU A 887 -21.89 -34.98 0.47
C LEU A 887 -23.26 -34.53 1.02
N GLY A 888 -24.34 -34.79 0.29
CA GLY A 888 -25.70 -34.50 0.75
C GLY A 888 -26.05 -35.25 2.06
N GLN A 889 -25.68 -36.53 2.15
CA GLN A 889 -25.85 -37.32 3.38
C GLN A 889 -24.97 -36.82 4.54
N VAL A 890 -23.72 -36.41 4.27
CA VAL A 890 -22.83 -35.79 5.27
C VAL A 890 -23.47 -34.54 5.86
N LEU A 891 -23.85 -33.59 5.01
CA LEU A 891 -24.38 -32.29 5.43
C LEU A 891 -25.73 -32.43 6.12
N LEU A 892 -26.57 -33.38 5.71
CA LEU A 892 -27.85 -33.67 6.37
C LEU A 892 -27.63 -34.20 7.80
N ASN A 893 -26.64 -35.07 8.01
CA ASN A 893 -26.27 -35.53 9.35
C ASN A 893 -25.71 -34.39 10.21
N PHE A 894 -24.90 -33.49 9.64
CA PHE A 894 -24.39 -32.31 10.36
C PHE A 894 -25.53 -31.34 10.75
N ALA A 895 -26.47 -31.08 9.84
CA ALA A 895 -27.64 -30.23 10.07
C ALA A 895 -28.58 -30.75 11.19
N ASN A 896 -28.55 -32.05 11.50
CA ASN A 896 -29.29 -32.62 12.65
C ASN A 896 -28.61 -32.36 14.01
N ILE A 897 -27.32 -32.01 14.04
CA ILE A 897 -26.51 -31.90 15.26
C ILE A 897 -26.20 -30.44 15.58
N VAL A 898 -25.88 -29.64 14.57
CA VAL A 898 -25.51 -28.22 14.69
C VAL A 898 -26.72 -27.37 15.12
N PRO A 899 -26.67 -26.65 16.27
CA PRO A 899 -27.70 -25.68 16.67
C PRO A 899 -27.65 -24.42 15.79
N ALA A 900 -28.71 -23.62 15.80
CA ALA A 900 -28.76 -22.29 15.16
C ALA A 900 -28.24 -22.28 13.70
N GLY A 901 -27.41 -21.32 13.30
CA GLY A 901 -26.82 -21.18 11.98
C GLY A 901 -25.71 -22.19 11.66
N MET A 902 -25.85 -22.86 10.51
CA MET A 902 -24.76 -23.59 9.83
C MET A 902 -24.46 -22.90 8.50
N ILE A 903 -23.18 -22.74 8.16
CA ILE A 903 -22.72 -22.18 6.88
C ILE A 903 -21.88 -23.22 6.15
N VAL A 904 -22.15 -23.43 4.86
CA VAL A 904 -21.45 -24.40 4.00
C VAL A 904 -20.87 -23.67 2.79
N PHE A 905 -19.54 -23.54 2.78
CA PHE A 905 -18.80 -22.88 1.72
C PHE A 905 -18.37 -23.88 0.64
N PHE A 906 -18.69 -23.57 -0.61
CA PHE A 906 -18.34 -24.31 -1.82
C PHE A 906 -17.16 -23.65 -2.57
N PRO A 907 -16.32 -24.41 -3.29
CA PRO A 907 -15.16 -23.89 -4.01
C PRO A 907 -15.52 -23.17 -5.32
N SER A 908 -16.76 -23.28 -5.83
CA SER A 908 -17.25 -22.50 -6.97
C SER A 908 -18.79 -22.51 -7.09
N TYR A 909 -19.36 -21.47 -7.70
CA TYR A 909 -20.77 -21.44 -8.09
C TYR A 909 -21.15 -22.60 -9.02
N LYS A 910 -20.26 -23.03 -9.93
CA LYS A 910 -20.50 -24.18 -10.82
C LYS A 910 -20.76 -25.46 -10.02
N PHE A 911 -19.94 -25.75 -9.01
CA PHE A 911 -20.13 -26.95 -8.18
C PHE A 911 -21.36 -26.81 -7.27
N LEU A 912 -21.61 -25.63 -6.69
CA LEU A 912 -22.82 -25.35 -5.90
C LEU A 912 -24.11 -25.56 -6.72
N ASN A 913 -24.21 -24.97 -7.92
CA ASN A 913 -25.39 -25.10 -8.79
C ASN A 913 -25.57 -26.55 -9.29
N THR A 914 -24.47 -27.30 -9.52
CA THR A 914 -24.52 -28.73 -9.85
C THR A 914 -25.04 -29.56 -8.67
N ALA A 915 -24.56 -29.30 -7.46
CA ALA A 915 -25.02 -29.98 -6.24
C ALA A 915 -26.49 -29.68 -5.94
N LYS A 916 -26.90 -28.42 -6.03
CA LYS A 916 -28.29 -27.96 -5.87
C LYS A 916 -29.24 -28.72 -6.82
N ALA A 917 -28.94 -28.74 -8.12
CA ALA A 917 -29.79 -29.40 -9.12
C ALA A 917 -29.92 -30.93 -8.91
N LEU A 918 -28.93 -31.58 -8.29
CA LEU A 918 -29.00 -33.00 -7.91
C LEU A 918 -29.74 -33.21 -6.57
N TRP A 919 -29.62 -32.28 -5.63
CA TRP A 919 -30.33 -32.33 -4.34
C TRP A 919 -31.82 -32.00 -4.47
N GLU A 920 -32.22 -31.16 -5.43
CA GLU A 920 -33.60 -30.95 -5.84
C GLU A 920 -34.17 -32.24 -6.44
N LYS A 921 -33.52 -32.81 -7.46
CA LYS A 921 -33.95 -34.07 -8.13
C LYS A 921 -34.02 -35.30 -7.23
N SER A 922 -33.34 -35.30 -6.09
CA SER A 922 -33.30 -36.43 -5.13
C SER A 922 -34.14 -36.21 -3.87
N GLY A 923 -34.91 -35.12 -3.78
CA GLY A 923 -35.64 -34.74 -2.57
C GLY A 923 -34.72 -34.56 -1.36
N THR A 924 -33.44 -34.24 -1.57
CA THR A 924 -32.46 -33.98 -0.49
C THR A 924 -32.63 -32.56 0.03
N LEU A 925 -33.00 -31.62 -0.84
CA LEU A 925 -33.28 -30.23 -0.45
C LEU A 925 -34.48 -30.12 0.51
N GLU A 926 -35.52 -30.91 0.29
CA GLU A 926 -36.68 -31.03 1.20
C GLU A 926 -36.28 -31.56 2.58
N LYS A 927 -35.35 -32.52 2.64
CA LYS A 927 -34.82 -33.09 3.89
C LYS A 927 -33.98 -32.08 4.67
N TYR A 928 -33.31 -31.13 4.01
CA TYR A 928 -32.73 -29.96 4.67
C TYR A 928 -33.81 -29.01 5.19
N ALA A 929 -34.79 -28.64 4.35
CA ALA A 929 -35.87 -27.71 4.71
C ALA A 929 -36.71 -28.20 5.91
N ALA A 930 -36.88 -29.52 6.04
CA ALA A 930 -37.52 -30.16 7.20
C ALA A 930 -36.71 -30.08 8.51
N LYS A 931 -35.50 -29.50 8.50
CA LYS A 931 -34.57 -29.40 9.63
C LYS A 931 -34.13 -27.97 9.92
N LYS A 932 -33.79 -27.20 8.88
CA LYS A 932 -33.34 -25.80 8.94
C LYS A 932 -33.86 -25.04 7.72
N GLN A 933 -34.10 -23.74 7.84
CA GLN A 933 -34.42 -22.91 6.68
C GLN A 933 -33.18 -22.80 5.77
N VAL A 934 -33.35 -23.04 4.46
CA VAL A 934 -32.23 -23.16 3.50
C VAL A 934 -32.11 -21.90 2.65
N PHE A 935 -30.91 -21.34 2.62
CA PHE A 935 -30.55 -20.14 1.88
C PHE A 935 -29.37 -20.43 0.95
N PHE A 936 -29.31 -19.71 -0.17
CA PHE A 936 -28.23 -19.79 -1.16
C PHE A 936 -27.68 -18.40 -1.45
N GLU A 937 -26.38 -18.31 -1.73
CA GLU A 937 -25.75 -17.08 -2.19
C GLU A 937 -26.33 -16.61 -3.55
N PRO A 938 -26.82 -15.36 -3.65
CA PRO A 938 -27.34 -14.83 -4.91
C PRO A 938 -26.22 -14.48 -5.90
N GLU A 939 -26.49 -14.66 -7.19
CA GLU A 939 -25.56 -14.30 -8.27
C GLU A 939 -25.55 -12.78 -8.54
N GLU A 940 -26.62 -12.04 -8.22
CA GLU A 940 -26.66 -10.57 -8.23
C GLU A 940 -26.19 -9.97 -6.91
N SER A 941 -25.66 -8.74 -6.93
CA SER A 941 -25.14 -8.07 -5.71
C SER A 941 -26.24 -7.35 -4.92
N SER A 942 -27.39 -7.10 -5.57
CA SER A 942 -28.60 -6.45 -5.04
C SER A 942 -29.23 -7.24 -3.91
N ASP A 943 -29.36 -8.56 -4.10
CA ASP A 943 -30.11 -9.44 -3.20
C ASP A 943 -29.29 -9.92 -1.99
N VAL A 944 -27.97 -9.68 -2.00
CA VAL A 944 -27.00 -10.11 -0.98
C VAL A 944 -27.45 -9.69 0.42
N GLU A 945 -27.79 -8.40 0.59
CA GLU A 945 -28.19 -7.86 1.90
C GLU A 945 -29.53 -8.43 2.38
N LYS A 946 -30.49 -8.61 1.46
CA LYS A 946 -31.80 -9.19 1.76
C LYS A 946 -31.68 -10.64 2.25
N VAL A 947 -30.93 -11.48 1.52
CA VAL A 947 -30.71 -12.89 1.89
C VAL A 947 -30.03 -13.01 3.25
N LEU A 948 -29.14 -12.08 3.62
CA LEU A 948 -28.50 -12.02 4.94
C LEU A 948 -29.46 -11.62 6.07
N GLN A 949 -30.34 -10.64 5.83
CA GLN A 949 -31.37 -10.24 6.80
C GLN A 949 -32.34 -11.40 7.05
N GLU A 950 -32.76 -12.11 6.00
CA GLU A 950 -33.60 -13.31 6.12
C GLU A 950 -32.87 -14.47 6.81
N TYR A 951 -31.60 -14.74 6.46
CA TYR A 951 -30.78 -15.78 7.10
C TYR A 951 -30.57 -15.53 8.60
N SER A 952 -30.17 -14.31 8.96
CA SER A 952 -29.90 -13.92 10.35
C SER A 952 -31.15 -14.06 11.22
N ALA A 953 -32.30 -13.57 10.74
CA ALA A 953 -33.61 -13.74 11.38
C ALA A 953 -34.15 -15.18 11.40
N ALA A 954 -33.53 -16.12 10.68
CA ALA A 954 -33.83 -17.55 10.73
C ALA A 954 -32.83 -18.33 11.62
N ALA A 955 -31.59 -17.84 11.74
CA ALA A 955 -30.54 -18.43 12.57
C ALA A 955 -30.78 -18.17 14.07
N THR A 956 -31.19 -16.95 14.46
CA THR A 956 -31.38 -16.54 15.87
C THR A 956 -32.77 -16.87 16.44
N LYS A 957 -33.68 -17.45 15.65
CA LYS A 957 -35.01 -17.85 16.15
C LYS A 957 -34.92 -19.11 17.01
N HIS A 958 -34.90 -18.91 18.33
CA HIS A 958 -35.15 -19.95 19.31
C HIS A 958 -36.64 -20.28 19.36
N THR A 959 -37.07 -21.22 18.53
CA THR A 959 -38.36 -21.91 18.67
C THR A 959 -38.27 -22.95 19.79
N GLU A 960 -39.31 -23.03 20.65
CA GLU A 960 -39.43 -24.09 21.66
C GLU A 960 -39.65 -25.47 21.00
N ASP A 961 -40.26 -25.45 19.82
CA ASP A 961 -40.39 -26.58 18.91
C ASP A 961 -39.01 -26.96 18.34
N LYS A 962 -38.71 -28.27 18.23
CA LYS A 962 -37.37 -28.81 17.85
C LYS A 962 -36.94 -28.57 16.39
N LYS A 963 -37.50 -27.55 15.73
CA LYS A 963 -37.25 -27.11 14.35
C LYS A 963 -36.74 -25.67 14.40
N GLY A 964 -35.43 -25.48 14.37
CA GLY A 964 -34.81 -24.17 14.58
C GLY A 964 -33.43 -24.01 13.93
N GLY A 965 -33.14 -22.78 13.52
CA GLY A 965 -31.90 -22.39 12.85
C GLY A 965 -31.93 -22.49 11.33
N ALA A 966 -30.84 -22.03 10.71
CA ALA A 966 -30.73 -21.81 9.28
C ALA A 966 -29.48 -22.48 8.68
N LEU A 967 -29.52 -22.74 7.38
CA LEU A 967 -28.46 -23.33 6.58
C LEU A 967 -28.17 -22.42 5.38
N LEU A 968 -26.98 -21.82 5.34
CA LEU A 968 -26.53 -20.99 4.22
C LEU A 968 -25.53 -21.75 3.36
N PHE A 969 -25.83 -21.88 2.07
CA PHE A 969 -24.89 -22.32 1.05
C PHE A 969 -24.24 -21.12 0.37
N ALA A 970 -22.93 -20.96 0.53
CA ALA A 970 -22.13 -19.85 0.01
C ALA A 970 -20.92 -20.36 -0.79
N VAL A 971 -20.20 -19.47 -1.47
CA VAL A 971 -19.02 -19.77 -2.29
C VAL A 971 -17.78 -19.06 -1.73
N ILE A 972 -16.65 -19.76 -1.69
CA ILE A 972 -15.36 -19.24 -1.22
C ILE A 972 -14.84 -18.18 -2.21
N ALA A 973 -14.34 -17.05 -1.68
CA ALA A 973 -13.96 -15.86 -2.44
C ALA A 973 -15.10 -15.25 -3.29
N ALA A 974 -16.36 -15.53 -2.96
CA ALA A 974 -17.54 -14.85 -3.46
C ALA A 974 -18.10 -13.84 -2.44
N LYS A 975 -19.21 -13.18 -2.80
CA LYS A 975 -19.77 -11.98 -2.15
C LYS A 975 -20.12 -12.17 -0.68
N LEU A 976 -20.68 -13.33 -0.31
CA LEU A 976 -21.01 -13.65 1.09
C LEU A 976 -19.79 -14.11 1.90
N SER A 977 -18.72 -14.55 1.23
CA SER A 977 -17.44 -14.87 1.86
C SER A 977 -16.49 -13.68 1.98
N GLU A 978 -16.92 -12.48 1.55
CA GLU A 978 -16.16 -11.24 1.60
C GLU A 978 -16.89 -10.21 2.49
N GLY A 979 -16.15 -9.41 3.26
CA GLY A 979 -16.69 -8.28 4.06
C GLY A 979 -17.61 -8.63 5.25
N LEU A 980 -18.22 -9.82 5.31
CA LEU A 980 -19.28 -10.14 6.28
C LEU A 980 -18.81 -10.79 7.58
N ASN A 981 -19.66 -10.66 8.61
CA ASN A 981 -19.40 -11.10 9.97
C ASN A 981 -20.52 -12.01 10.48
N PHE A 982 -20.21 -13.29 10.69
CA PHE A 982 -21.11 -14.27 11.29
C PHE A 982 -20.69 -14.50 12.74
N ALA A 983 -21.17 -13.63 13.64
CA ALA A 983 -20.98 -13.77 15.07
C ALA A 983 -21.99 -14.75 15.68
N ASP A 984 -21.58 -15.45 16.74
CA ASP A 984 -22.48 -16.22 17.60
C ASP A 984 -23.37 -17.23 16.84
N ASP A 985 -24.68 -17.17 17.07
CA ASP A 985 -25.67 -18.13 16.58
C ASP A 985 -25.90 -18.02 15.06
N LEU A 986 -25.26 -17.06 14.39
CA LEU A 986 -25.17 -17.00 12.93
C LEU A 986 -24.25 -18.09 12.34
N ALA A 987 -23.29 -18.65 13.11
CA ALA A 987 -22.32 -19.62 12.58
C ALA A 987 -21.76 -20.62 13.61
N ARG A 988 -22.62 -21.37 14.31
CA ARG A 988 -22.18 -22.41 15.26
C ARG A 988 -21.48 -23.61 14.59
N ALA A 989 -21.64 -23.79 13.28
CA ALA A 989 -20.66 -24.52 12.48
C ALA A 989 -20.38 -23.86 11.12
N VAL A 990 -19.12 -23.87 10.72
CA VAL A 990 -18.66 -23.52 9.37
C VAL A 990 -18.04 -24.73 8.71
N VAL A 991 -18.58 -25.08 7.55
CA VAL A 991 -18.20 -26.24 6.75
C VAL A 991 -17.49 -25.75 5.48
N ILE A 992 -16.27 -26.24 5.23
CA ILE A 992 -15.52 -25.96 4.00
C ILE A 992 -15.56 -27.22 3.14
N VAL A 993 -16.24 -27.17 1.99
CA VAL A 993 -16.33 -28.30 1.05
C VAL A 993 -15.17 -28.24 0.07
N GLY A 994 -14.32 -29.27 0.05
CA GLY A 994 -13.19 -29.31 -0.86
C GLY A 994 -12.13 -28.24 -0.59
N LEU A 995 -11.34 -27.95 -1.61
CA LEU A 995 -10.31 -26.90 -1.62
C LEU A 995 -10.53 -26.00 -2.85
N PRO A 996 -10.60 -24.67 -2.70
CA PRO A 996 -10.85 -23.69 -3.77
C PRO A 996 -9.60 -23.48 -4.63
N PHE A 997 -9.11 -24.54 -5.26
CA PHE A 997 -7.97 -24.48 -6.16
C PHE A 997 -8.36 -23.77 -7.47
N ALA A 998 -7.60 -22.74 -7.83
CA ALA A 998 -7.80 -22.00 -9.08
C ALA A 998 -7.55 -22.90 -10.31
N ASN A 999 -8.14 -22.55 -11.46
CA ASN A 999 -8.07 -23.37 -12.67
C ASN A 999 -6.67 -23.32 -13.31
N LEU A 1000 -5.93 -24.43 -13.28
CA LEU A 1000 -4.63 -24.58 -13.96
C LEU A 1000 -4.70 -24.44 -15.49
N GLY A 1001 -5.91 -24.53 -16.08
CA GLY A 1001 -6.16 -24.22 -17.48
C GLY A 1001 -6.23 -22.72 -17.79
N SER A 1002 -6.29 -21.84 -16.79
CA SER A 1002 -6.30 -20.37 -17.02
C SER A 1002 -4.93 -19.88 -17.48
N PRO A 1003 -4.83 -19.07 -18.55
CA PRO A 1003 -3.56 -18.52 -19.01
C PRO A 1003 -2.90 -17.63 -17.94
N GLU A 1004 -3.70 -16.88 -17.18
CA GLU A 1004 -3.22 -15.91 -16.19
C GLU A 1004 -2.46 -16.56 -15.04
N LEU A 1005 -2.96 -17.70 -14.55
CA LEU A 1005 -2.30 -18.47 -13.50
C LEU A 1005 -1.06 -19.19 -14.04
N ARG A 1006 -1.13 -19.72 -15.27
CA ARG A 1006 0.00 -20.40 -15.92
C ARG A 1006 1.20 -19.47 -16.09
N GLU A 1007 0.98 -18.24 -16.55
CA GLU A 1007 2.08 -17.27 -16.66
C GLU A 1007 2.58 -16.77 -15.31
N ARG A 1008 1.70 -16.54 -14.32
CA ARG A 1008 2.14 -16.17 -12.96
C ARG A 1008 2.98 -17.25 -12.28
N MET A 1009 2.61 -18.53 -12.46
CA MET A 1009 3.40 -19.68 -12.02
C MET A 1009 4.77 -19.74 -12.71
N LYS A 1010 4.83 -19.58 -14.04
CA LYS A 1010 6.10 -19.47 -14.77
C LYS A 1010 6.96 -18.29 -14.28
N TYR A 1011 6.35 -17.14 -14.00
CA TYR A 1011 7.05 -15.94 -13.56
C TYR A 1011 7.72 -16.16 -12.20
N VAL A 1012 6.98 -16.66 -11.20
CA VAL A 1012 7.55 -16.98 -9.87
C VAL A 1012 8.63 -18.05 -9.98
N LYS A 1013 8.46 -19.07 -10.83
CA LYS A 1013 9.50 -20.07 -11.08
C LYS A 1013 10.78 -19.47 -11.68
N ARG A 1014 10.67 -18.54 -12.63
CA ARG A 1014 11.86 -17.85 -13.18
C ARG A 1014 12.56 -16.97 -12.14
N LEU A 1015 11.81 -16.32 -11.24
CA LEU A 1015 12.42 -15.61 -10.10
C LEU A 1015 13.19 -16.57 -9.18
N GLU A 1016 12.63 -17.75 -8.89
CA GLU A 1016 13.29 -18.80 -8.09
C GLU A 1016 14.57 -19.32 -8.78
N GLU A 1017 14.55 -19.45 -10.11
CA GLU A 1017 15.70 -19.84 -10.93
C GLU A 1017 16.79 -18.74 -10.97
N GLN A 1018 16.39 -17.47 -11.06
CA GLN A 1018 17.30 -16.30 -11.10
C GLN A 1018 18.04 -16.05 -9.78
N ARG A 1019 17.45 -16.38 -8.62
CA ARG A 1019 18.13 -16.26 -7.30
C ARG A 1019 19.28 -17.25 -7.10
N GLY A 1020 19.38 -18.29 -7.94
CA GLY A 1020 20.40 -19.33 -7.84
C GLY A 1020 20.23 -20.27 -6.63
N PRO A 1021 21.13 -21.26 -6.47
CA PRO A 1021 21.01 -22.31 -5.44
C PRO A 1021 21.52 -21.88 -4.05
N GLN A 1022 21.26 -20.64 -3.62
CA GLN A 1022 21.48 -20.23 -2.23
C GLN A 1022 20.39 -20.85 -1.34
N ASN A 1023 20.80 -21.69 -0.37
CA ASN A 1023 19.91 -22.37 0.59
C ASN A 1023 18.72 -23.18 0.00
N LYS A 1024 18.89 -23.81 -1.18
CA LYS A 1024 17.94 -24.86 -1.62
C LYS A 1024 18.13 -26.14 -0.82
N ASP A 1025 17.35 -26.25 0.26
CA ASP A 1025 17.18 -27.50 0.99
C ASP A 1025 16.49 -28.54 0.09
N LYS A 1026 16.96 -29.79 0.08
CA LYS A 1026 16.53 -30.79 -0.94
C LYS A 1026 15.07 -31.23 -0.83
N ASN A 1027 14.37 -30.80 0.22
CA ASN A 1027 12.95 -31.04 0.47
C ASN A 1027 12.06 -29.80 0.18
N GLN A 1028 12.62 -28.67 -0.24
CA GLN A 1028 11.86 -27.45 -0.50
C GLN A 1028 11.03 -27.59 -1.79
N LYS A 1029 9.82 -27.04 -1.80
CA LYS A 1029 8.90 -27.11 -2.95
C LYS A 1029 9.25 -26.09 -4.03
N ASP A 1030 8.88 -26.42 -5.27
CA ASP A 1030 8.78 -25.47 -6.39
C ASP A 1030 7.88 -24.28 -5.99
N ALA A 1031 8.40 -23.06 -6.08
CA ALA A 1031 7.72 -21.86 -5.61
C ALA A 1031 6.41 -21.58 -6.36
N ALA A 1032 6.26 -22.07 -7.59
CA ALA A 1032 4.99 -21.97 -8.31
C ALA A 1032 3.91 -22.90 -7.72
N ALA A 1033 4.29 -24.08 -7.21
CA ALA A 1033 3.39 -24.98 -6.50
C ALA A 1033 3.08 -24.47 -5.08
N GLU A 1034 4.05 -23.83 -4.42
CA GLU A 1034 3.85 -23.10 -3.16
C GLU A 1034 2.79 -22.00 -3.33
N LEU A 1035 2.97 -21.08 -4.30
CA LEU A 1035 2.01 -20.02 -4.63
C LEU A 1035 0.60 -20.58 -4.87
N TYR A 1036 0.49 -21.67 -5.65
CA TYR A 1036 -0.80 -22.27 -5.99
C TYR A 1036 -1.54 -22.83 -4.76
N GLU A 1037 -0.82 -23.45 -3.82
CA GLU A 1037 -1.36 -23.83 -2.52
C GLU A 1037 -1.70 -22.61 -1.64
N ASN A 1038 -0.86 -21.57 -1.65
CA ASN A 1038 -1.06 -20.36 -0.84
C ASN A 1038 -2.32 -19.60 -1.27
N MET A 1039 -2.51 -19.38 -2.58
CA MET A 1039 -3.74 -18.78 -3.11
C MET A 1039 -5.01 -19.54 -2.69
N CYS A 1040 -4.95 -20.87 -2.67
CA CYS A 1040 -6.05 -21.72 -2.23
C CYS A 1040 -6.31 -21.57 -0.72
N MET A 1041 -5.25 -21.65 0.10
CA MET A 1041 -5.37 -21.59 1.56
C MET A 1041 -5.72 -20.21 2.09
N ASN A 1042 -5.26 -19.13 1.46
CA ASN A 1042 -5.63 -17.76 1.83
C ASN A 1042 -7.16 -17.55 1.76
N ALA A 1043 -7.81 -18.09 0.73
CA ALA A 1043 -9.27 -18.00 0.56
C ALA A 1043 -10.05 -18.88 1.57
N VAL A 1044 -9.51 -20.06 1.92
CA VAL A 1044 -10.05 -20.92 2.99
C VAL A 1044 -9.92 -20.24 4.35
N ASN A 1045 -8.73 -19.72 4.67
CA ASN A 1045 -8.41 -19.06 5.93
C ASN A 1045 -9.33 -17.83 6.13
N GLN A 1046 -9.53 -17.00 5.10
CA GLN A 1046 -10.47 -15.87 5.13
C GLN A 1046 -11.91 -16.30 5.44
N SER A 1047 -12.36 -17.42 4.88
CA SER A 1047 -13.73 -17.93 5.08
C SER A 1047 -13.92 -18.49 6.50
N ILE A 1048 -12.92 -19.24 6.99
CA ILE A 1048 -12.89 -19.79 8.36
C ILE A 1048 -12.87 -18.68 9.41
N GLY A 1049 -12.02 -17.65 9.21
CA GLY A 1049 -11.87 -16.52 10.13
C GLY A 1049 -13.16 -15.72 10.36
N ARG A 1050 -14.24 -15.96 9.61
CA ARG A 1050 -15.50 -15.23 9.81
C ARG A 1050 -16.32 -15.68 11.02
N ALA A 1051 -16.10 -16.91 11.49
CA ALA A 1051 -16.97 -17.66 12.41
C ALA A 1051 -16.78 -17.35 13.90
N ILE A 1052 -15.79 -16.53 14.27
CA ILE A 1052 -15.39 -16.30 15.66
C ILE A 1052 -15.10 -14.81 15.85
N ARG A 1053 -15.73 -14.18 16.84
CA ARG A 1053 -15.72 -12.70 16.97
C ARG A 1053 -15.34 -12.12 18.33
N HIS A 1054 -15.37 -12.89 19.42
CA HIS A 1054 -14.90 -12.45 20.73
C HIS A 1054 -14.48 -13.62 21.62
N LYS A 1055 -13.83 -13.33 22.77
CA LYS A 1055 -13.34 -14.34 23.73
C LYS A 1055 -14.36 -15.41 24.14
N ASN A 1056 -15.64 -15.04 24.22
CA ASN A 1056 -16.73 -15.93 24.62
C ASN A 1056 -17.34 -16.72 23.44
N ASP A 1057 -16.95 -16.43 22.20
CA ASP A 1057 -17.52 -17.05 21.00
C ASP A 1057 -17.00 -18.48 20.84
N TRP A 1058 -17.77 -19.32 20.15
CA TRP A 1058 -17.46 -20.74 19.97
C TRP A 1058 -18.12 -21.31 18.72
N ALA A 1059 -17.38 -22.15 17.98
CA ALA A 1059 -17.80 -22.71 16.71
C ALA A 1059 -17.13 -24.06 16.42
N CYS A 1060 -17.79 -24.89 15.60
CA CYS A 1060 -17.20 -26.10 15.02
C CYS A 1060 -16.77 -25.85 13.57
N LEU A 1061 -15.50 -26.10 13.25
CA LEU A 1061 -14.95 -26.03 11.90
C LEU A 1061 -14.86 -27.43 11.29
N LEU A 1062 -15.45 -27.61 10.11
CA LEU A 1062 -15.61 -28.91 9.45
C LEU A 1062 -14.98 -28.86 8.05
N LEU A 1063 -13.79 -29.43 7.92
CA LEU A 1063 -12.99 -29.42 6.68
C LEU A 1063 -13.24 -30.71 5.88
N LEU A 1064 -14.11 -30.63 4.88
CA LEU A 1064 -14.55 -31.75 4.04
C LEU A 1064 -13.62 -31.91 2.82
N ASP A 1065 -12.40 -32.38 3.05
CA ASP A 1065 -11.56 -33.02 2.02
C ASP A 1065 -10.44 -33.83 2.70
N ARG A 1066 -10.13 -35.04 2.20
CA ARG A 1066 -9.00 -35.84 2.70
C ARG A 1066 -7.67 -35.05 2.64
N ARG A 1067 -7.50 -34.14 1.68
CA ARG A 1067 -6.27 -33.35 1.47
C ARG A 1067 -5.93 -32.42 2.63
N TYR A 1068 -6.89 -31.96 3.43
CA TYR A 1068 -6.61 -31.17 4.65
C TYR A 1068 -5.79 -31.92 5.71
N GLY A 1069 -5.78 -33.26 5.67
CA GLY A 1069 -4.93 -34.08 6.54
C GLY A 1069 -3.46 -34.16 6.10
N THR A 1070 -3.09 -33.59 4.95
CA THR A 1070 -1.69 -33.59 4.47
C THR A 1070 -0.88 -32.48 5.11
N LEU A 1071 0.40 -32.75 5.41
CA LEU A 1071 1.30 -31.80 6.10
C LEU A 1071 1.40 -30.43 5.39
N SER A 1072 1.48 -30.40 4.05
CA SER A 1072 1.61 -29.13 3.30
C SER A 1072 0.39 -28.22 3.48
N ILE A 1073 -0.80 -28.79 3.48
CA ILE A 1073 -2.06 -28.03 3.62
C ILE A 1073 -2.32 -27.71 5.10
N ARG A 1074 -2.04 -28.65 6.01
CA ARG A 1074 -2.17 -28.44 7.46
C ARG A 1074 -1.27 -27.30 7.95
N ASN A 1075 -0.03 -27.22 7.47
CA ASN A 1075 0.93 -26.19 7.88
C ASN A 1075 0.59 -24.79 7.35
N LYS A 1076 -0.36 -24.67 6.41
CA LYS A 1076 -0.85 -23.40 5.85
C LYS A 1076 -2.17 -22.93 6.48
N LEU A 1077 -2.73 -23.69 7.42
CA LEU A 1077 -3.77 -23.21 8.33
C LEU A 1077 -3.14 -22.33 9.44
N PRO A 1078 -3.81 -21.27 9.90
CA PRO A 1078 -3.38 -20.47 11.04
C PRO A 1078 -3.06 -21.34 12.27
N LYS A 1079 -2.00 -20.99 13.01
CA LYS A 1079 -1.45 -21.80 14.11
C LYS A 1079 -2.50 -22.20 15.16
N TRP A 1080 -3.45 -21.30 15.45
CA TRP A 1080 -4.56 -21.51 16.40
C TRP A 1080 -5.63 -22.51 15.93
N ILE A 1081 -5.69 -22.81 14.63
CA ILE A 1081 -6.51 -23.89 14.05
C ILE A 1081 -5.67 -25.17 13.94
N GLY A 1082 -4.45 -25.05 13.41
CA GLY A 1082 -3.58 -26.18 13.08
C GLY A 1082 -3.13 -27.02 14.29
N SER A 1083 -3.06 -26.43 15.48
CA SER A 1083 -2.68 -27.09 16.73
C SER A 1083 -3.66 -28.18 17.15
N LYS A 1084 -4.97 -27.88 17.18
CA LYS A 1084 -6.05 -28.79 17.61
C LYS A 1084 -6.87 -29.38 16.47
N LEU A 1085 -6.32 -29.40 15.26
CA LEU A 1085 -6.91 -30.07 14.11
C LEU A 1085 -6.94 -31.59 14.33
N VAL A 1086 -8.14 -32.15 14.47
CA VAL A 1086 -8.37 -33.60 14.59
C VAL A 1086 -8.69 -34.18 13.21
N ILE A 1087 -7.89 -35.15 12.76
CA ILE A 1087 -8.16 -35.89 11.52
C ILE A 1087 -8.99 -37.12 11.87
N THR A 1088 -10.18 -37.27 11.30
CA THR A 1088 -11.07 -38.39 11.65
C THR A 1088 -10.89 -39.58 10.70
N GLU A 1089 -10.70 -40.77 11.27
CA GLU A 1089 -10.49 -42.02 10.52
C GLU A 1089 -11.71 -42.47 9.70
N GLY A 1090 -12.90 -42.00 10.09
CA GLY A 1090 -14.19 -42.31 9.46
C GLY A 1090 -15.34 -41.50 10.03
N PHE A 1091 -16.47 -41.48 9.33
CA PHE A 1091 -17.59 -40.57 9.59
C PHE A 1091 -18.19 -40.68 11.01
N GLY A 1092 -18.27 -41.88 11.57
CA GLY A 1092 -18.78 -42.09 12.93
C GLY A 1092 -17.93 -41.39 14.01
N HIS A 1093 -16.61 -41.27 13.80
CA HIS A 1093 -15.73 -40.52 14.70
C HIS A 1093 -16.02 -39.02 14.62
N THR A 1094 -16.20 -38.46 13.41
CA THR A 1094 -16.64 -37.06 13.21
C THR A 1094 -17.93 -36.75 13.98
N VAL A 1095 -18.94 -37.63 13.86
CA VAL A 1095 -20.23 -37.45 14.53
C VAL A 1095 -20.09 -37.53 16.06
N LYS A 1096 -19.23 -38.41 16.58
CA LYS A 1096 -18.92 -38.52 18.02
C LYS A 1096 -18.27 -37.25 18.57
N GLU A 1097 -17.20 -36.75 17.94
CA GLU A 1097 -16.47 -35.59 18.44
C GLU A 1097 -17.32 -34.31 18.35
N MET A 1098 -17.96 -34.08 17.21
CA MET A 1098 -18.88 -32.96 17.01
C MET A 1098 -20.06 -33.01 18.00
N GLY A 1099 -20.64 -34.20 18.22
CA GLY A 1099 -21.71 -34.40 19.19
C GLY A 1099 -21.27 -34.19 20.64
N THR A 1100 -20.00 -34.48 20.97
CA THR A 1100 -19.41 -34.25 22.29
C THR A 1100 -19.18 -32.75 22.51
N PHE A 1101 -18.59 -32.05 21.53
CA PHE A 1101 -18.40 -30.61 21.54
C PHE A 1101 -19.73 -29.86 21.76
N PHE A 1102 -20.76 -30.11 20.93
CA PHE A 1102 -22.05 -29.43 21.07
C PHE A 1102 -22.81 -29.80 22.36
N ARG A 1103 -22.54 -30.94 23.01
CA ARG A 1103 -23.09 -31.26 24.34
C ARG A 1103 -22.39 -30.47 25.44
N SER A 1104 -21.06 -30.36 25.39
CA SER A 1104 -20.30 -29.53 26.35
C SER A 1104 -20.74 -28.06 26.33
N ARG A 1105 -21.16 -27.56 25.15
CA ARG A 1105 -21.65 -26.18 24.95
C ARG A 1105 -23.14 -25.97 25.21
N ARG A 1106 -23.89 -27.02 25.54
CA ARG A 1106 -25.31 -26.95 25.97
C ARG A 1106 -25.50 -27.18 27.46
N SER A 1107 -24.41 -27.44 28.19
CA SER A 1107 -24.42 -27.48 29.65
C SER A 1107 -24.17 -26.04 30.13
N PRO A 1108 -24.97 -25.50 31.09
CA PRO A 1108 -24.82 -24.14 31.60
C PRO A 1108 -23.59 -23.97 32.49
#